data_AF-A0A8S9Y3N2-F1
#
_entry.id   AF-A0A8S9Y3N2-F1
#
_cell.length_a   1.000
_cell.length_b   1.000
_cell.length_c   1.000
_cell.angle_alpha   90.00
_cell.angle_beta   90.00
_cell.angle_gamma   90.00
#
_symmetry.space_group_name_H-M   'P 1'
#
loop_
_entity.id
_entity.type
_entity.pdbx_description
1 polymer ?
#
loop_
_entity_poly.entity_id
_entity_poly.type
_entity_poly.pdbx_seq_one_letter_code
_entity_poly.pdbx_strand_id
1 'polypeptide(L)'
;MTRSKDSTITFEIKAEVEPKGEQKQIEESLMKVLEDVGPPPSAPLAAKYKRSFAFPSMNERVPVIITKIIDYIARDKKNIIQNFGENAEEEIKSVIGEISQLKNHLQTAKCFEEFSSDSPDSELWNSEIRNRKLKGDPLNYYESDWLFSECYLYRRVKEIFATKKSLCNLDPFSYQKLPVLSQSIEDLGPHLRRLIERKVFDGDHQLSPSDIKTNLSYLIKCSLWANRLDMSLSGGNTDVTLDVIDLVNNWDSNILVDHTDQVSSVILGKDPLDVVDLVTDNGAIELLNDLILADFLVTRCGVKKVHFRVKPMFWYVSDVTQQDFHLTLDTISRHSLDHYKFFGKRWRSFVDQGTWPVLMKLDEMRVWILLVCLLVAALGEDDVSEDSSEHGVVKGPKGTNCRCGWANKDDRRIVGGKETRVNEYPMMAGLFYTPRKVLFCGATVITRWHVVTAAHCVEPVLHVPEDVQIVLGEHDQSKVDESPYTKVYRVKEIVNHPEYFLVGHRNDISVILSETRFEFNDFVGPACMPTGAEEIVGSKLKVLGWGRLSIDGPASTVLMKVNLNVVPIEQCAKVYDRVNTTEAKQVCTHHPSKDACQGDSGGPLLWLDRETNRYTLVAAVSHGIGCAEGHPAVNTNIIYYIDWIQKTIRETKPEGRICKKKD
;
A
#
# COMPACT_ATOMS: atom_id res chain seq x y z
N MET A 1 -45.82 -32.37 -15.94
CA MET A 1 -44.64 -31.98 -15.13
C MET A 1 -43.40 -32.14 -16.00
N THR A 2 -43.03 -31.08 -16.71
CA THR A 2 -41.90 -31.05 -17.65
C THR A 2 -41.05 -29.85 -17.27
N ARG A 3 -39.95 -30.08 -16.56
CA ARG A 3 -38.94 -29.06 -16.24
C ARG A 3 -38.19 -28.70 -17.52
N SER A 4 -38.30 -27.45 -17.96
CA SER A 4 -37.49 -26.89 -19.04
C SER A 4 -36.05 -26.67 -18.56
N LYS A 5 -35.12 -26.87 -19.49
CA LYS A 5 -33.69 -26.61 -19.35
C LYS A 5 -33.46 -25.11 -19.16
N ASP A 6 -32.85 -24.71 -18.04
CA ASP A 6 -32.22 -23.39 -17.92
C ASP A 6 -30.87 -23.41 -18.64
N SER A 7 -30.75 -22.56 -19.64
CA SER A 7 -29.51 -22.25 -20.35
C SER A 7 -28.66 -21.30 -19.51
N THR A 8 -27.59 -21.81 -18.92
CA THR A 8 -26.54 -21.01 -18.29
C THR A 8 -25.83 -20.19 -19.37
N ILE A 9 -26.14 -18.90 -19.47
CA ILE A 9 -25.37 -17.95 -20.28
C ILE A 9 -24.13 -17.57 -19.47
N THR A 10 -23.01 -18.22 -19.76
CA THR A 10 -21.67 -17.78 -19.34
C THR A 10 -21.31 -16.51 -20.09
N PHE A 11 -21.26 -15.37 -19.40
CA PHE A 11 -20.61 -14.16 -19.89
C PHE A 11 -19.12 -14.24 -19.54
N GLU A 12 -18.29 -14.57 -20.53
CA GLU A 12 -16.85 -14.29 -20.48
C GLU A 12 -16.67 -12.77 -20.43
N ILE A 13 -16.21 -12.24 -19.29
CA ILE A 13 -15.60 -10.93 -19.25
C ILE A 13 -14.21 -11.10 -19.87
N LYS A 14 -14.10 -10.88 -21.18
CA LYS A 14 -12.80 -10.60 -21.79
C LYS A 14 -12.29 -9.30 -21.16
N ALA A 15 -11.18 -9.37 -20.44
CA ALA A 15 -10.30 -8.22 -20.34
C ALA A 15 -9.91 -7.85 -21.78
N GLU A 16 -10.48 -6.77 -22.30
CA GLU A 16 -10.02 -6.21 -23.57
C GLU A 16 -8.57 -5.78 -23.36
N VAL A 17 -7.66 -6.57 -23.93
CA VAL A 17 -6.29 -6.14 -24.19
C VAL A 17 -6.42 -4.93 -25.12
N GLU A 18 -6.09 -3.74 -24.62
CA GLU A 18 -6.03 -2.52 -25.45
C GLU A 18 -5.23 -2.83 -26.73
N PRO A 19 -5.77 -2.56 -27.92
CA PRO A 19 -5.09 -2.90 -29.16
C PRO A 19 -3.74 -2.18 -29.23
N LYS A 20 -2.66 -2.91 -29.57
CA LYS A 20 -1.26 -2.41 -29.63
C LYS A 20 -1.08 -1.08 -30.38
N GLY A 21 -1.99 -0.70 -31.27
CA GLY A 21 -1.98 0.58 -31.97
C GLY A 21 -2.41 1.77 -31.12
N GLU A 22 -3.36 1.59 -30.20
CA GLU A 22 -3.91 2.63 -29.33
C GLU A 22 -2.93 2.99 -28.22
N GLN A 23 -2.28 1.98 -27.62
CA GLN A 23 -1.26 2.18 -26.60
C GLN A 23 -0.02 2.92 -27.13
N LYS A 24 0.38 2.65 -28.38
CA LYS A 24 1.47 3.37 -29.05
C LYS A 24 1.12 4.85 -29.30
N GLN A 25 -0.12 5.13 -29.68
CA GLN A 25 -0.60 6.50 -29.92
C GLN A 25 -0.70 7.32 -28.62
N ILE A 26 -1.08 6.67 -27.52
CA ILE A 26 -1.06 7.22 -26.17
C ILE A 26 0.38 7.60 -25.77
N GLU A 27 1.33 6.67 -25.92
CA GLU A 27 2.75 6.90 -25.60
C GLU A 27 3.35 8.06 -26.42
N GLU A 28 3.07 8.11 -27.73
CA GLU A 28 3.56 9.18 -28.61
C GLU A 28 2.98 10.56 -28.27
N SER A 29 1.75 10.62 -27.75
CA SER A 29 1.10 11.88 -27.34
C SER A 29 1.65 12.39 -26.01
N LEU A 30 1.83 11.50 -25.04
CA LEU A 30 2.39 11.84 -23.73
C LEU A 30 3.86 12.29 -23.83
N MET A 31 4.67 11.61 -24.66
CA MET A 31 6.09 11.91 -24.81
C MET A 31 6.38 13.33 -25.34
N LYS A 32 5.40 14.00 -25.94
CA LYS A 32 5.52 15.40 -26.39
C LYS A 32 5.37 16.41 -25.25
N VAL A 33 4.75 16.01 -24.16
CA VAL A 33 4.38 16.88 -23.03
C VAL A 33 5.32 16.68 -21.83
N LEU A 34 5.84 15.47 -21.65
CA LEU A 34 6.63 15.12 -20.47
C LEU A 34 8.08 15.61 -20.55
N GLU A 35 8.54 16.16 -19.44
CA GLU A 35 9.92 16.60 -19.22
C GLU A 35 10.57 15.70 -18.14
N ASP A 36 11.73 15.11 -18.43
CA ASP A 36 12.48 14.34 -17.42
C ASP A 36 13.34 15.26 -16.53
N VAL A 37 12.64 16.11 -15.76
CA VAL A 37 13.24 17.02 -14.79
C VAL A 37 12.41 17.08 -13.52
N GLY A 38 12.98 17.64 -12.46
CA GLY A 38 12.22 18.01 -11.26
C GLY A 38 11.44 19.31 -11.49
N PRO A 39 10.38 19.56 -10.69
CA PRO A 39 9.67 20.82 -10.76
C PRO A 39 10.62 21.98 -10.40
N PRO A 40 10.61 23.09 -11.15
CA PRO A 40 11.41 24.26 -10.81
C PRO A 40 11.06 24.77 -9.41
N PRO A 41 12.02 25.34 -8.66
CA PRO A 41 11.74 25.95 -7.36
C PRO A 41 10.62 26.99 -7.48
N SER A 42 9.67 26.95 -6.54
CA SER A 42 8.52 27.85 -6.49
C SER A 42 7.55 27.78 -7.68
N ALA A 43 7.74 26.85 -8.62
CA ALA A 43 6.71 26.53 -9.60
C ALA A 43 5.64 25.63 -8.95
N PRO A 44 4.36 25.75 -9.36
CA PRO A 44 3.35 24.78 -8.99
C PRO A 44 3.80 23.36 -9.38
N LEU A 45 3.52 22.38 -8.52
CA LEU A 45 3.72 20.98 -8.87
C LEU A 45 2.85 20.65 -10.08
N ALA A 46 3.40 19.98 -11.10
CA ALA A 46 2.70 19.63 -12.32
C ALA A 46 3.17 18.26 -12.79
N ALA A 47 2.27 17.47 -13.38
CA ALA A 47 2.58 16.10 -13.76
C ALA A 47 3.48 16.01 -15.01
N LYS A 48 3.69 17.09 -15.76
CA LYS A 48 4.66 17.10 -16.86
C LYS A 48 6.10 16.81 -16.42
N TYR A 49 6.44 17.10 -15.16
CA TYR A 49 7.77 16.85 -14.60
C TYR A 49 7.85 15.41 -14.07
N LYS A 50 8.52 14.51 -14.78
CA LYS A 50 8.60 13.07 -14.41
C LYS A 50 9.19 12.82 -13.04
N ARG A 51 10.06 13.71 -12.55
CA ARG A 51 10.72 13.59 -11.23
C ARG A 51 9.93 14.29 -10.11
N SER A 52 8.73 14.79 -10.39
CA SER A 52 7.81 15.32 -9.38
C SER A 52 6.96 14.21 -8.77
N PHE A 53 6.36 14.49 -7.62
CA PHE A 53 5.33 13.62 -7.03
C PHE A 53 4.00 13.65 -7.83
N ALA A 54 3.73 14.73 -8.56
CA ALA A 54 2.52 14.88 -9.36
C ALA A 54 2.44 13.90 -10.53
N PHE A 55 3.58 13.57 -11.16
CA PHE A 55 3.62 12.66 -12.30
C PHE A 55 3.06 11.25 -11.98
N PRO A 56 3.59 10.49 -11.00
CA PRO A 56 3.04 9.17 -10.68
C PRO A 56 1.59 9.24 -10.17
N SER A 57 1.18 10.34 -9.52
CA SER A 57 -0.22 10.53 -9.13
C SER A 57 -1.14 10.59 -10.36
N MET A 58 -0.88 11.49 -11.31
CA MET A 58 -1.72 11.68 -12.49
C MET A 58 -1.57 10.55 -13.53
N ASN A 59 -0.39 9.97 -13.67
CA ASN A 59 -0.08 8.95 -14.68
C ASN A 59 -0.44 7.54 -14.24
N GLU A 60 -0.38 7.23 -12.95
CA GLU A 60 -0.59 5.86 -12.44
C GLU A 60 -1.76 5.78 -11.47
N ARG A 61 -1.81 6.63 -10.43
CA ARG A 61 -2.79 6.49 -9.34
C ARG A 61 -4.21 6.88 -9.77
N VAL A 62 -4.37 8.04 -10.40
CA VAL A 62 -5.70 8.54 -10.77
C VAL A 62 -6.40 7.65 -11.82
N PRO A 63 -5.71 7.13 -12.87
CA PRO A 63 -6.32 6.14 -13.77
C PRO A 63 -6.83 4.89 -13.06
N VAL A 64 -6.15 4.43 -12.00
CA VAL A 64 -6.61 3.29 -11.17
C VAL A 64 -7.86 3.67 -10.38
N ILE A 65 -7.91 4.87 -9.78
CA ILE A 65 -9.11 5.35 -9.08
C ILE A 65 -10.31 5.40 -10.03
N ILE A 66 -10.14 5.95 -11.23
CA ILE A 66 -11.18 6.02 -12.26
C ILE A 66 -11.64 4.61 -12.67
N THR A 67 -10.70 3.67 -12.84
CA THR A 67 -11.02 2.27 -13.19
C THR A 67 -11.84 1.59 -12.09
N LYS A 68 -11.52 1.84 -10.81
CA LYS A 68 -12.29 1.30 -9.68
C LYS A 68 -13.75 1.78 -9.66
N ILE A 69 -14.03 3.00 -10.13
CA ILE A 69 -15.40 3.48 -10.26
C ILE A 69 -16.16 2.66 -11.31
N ILE A 70 -15.53 2.41 -12.47
CA ILE A 70 -16.12 1.58 -13.53
C ILE A 70 -16.41 0.17 -13.00
N ASP A 71 -15.43 -0.45 -12.33
CA ASP A 71 -15.56 -1.78 -11.74
C ASP A 71 -16.71 -1.86 -10.74
N TYR A 72 -16.83 -0.87 -9.86
CA TYR A 72 -17.92 -0.80 -8.88
C TYR A 72 -19.28 -0.77 -9.57
N ILE A 73 -19.49 0.18 -10.49
CA ILE A 73 -20.77 0.36 -11.17
C ILE A 73 -21.14 -0.90 -11.99
N ALA A 74 -20.16 -1.52 -12.63
CA ALA A 74 -20.37 -2.73 -13.42
C ALA A 74 -20.74 -3.94 -12.54
N ARG A 75 -20.04 -4.14 -11.41
CA ARG A 75 -20.26 -5.29 -10.51
C ARG A 75 -21.53 -5.15 -9.68
N ASP A 76 -21.81 -3.94 -9.21
CA ASP A 76 -22.94 -3.66 -8.29
C ASP A 76 -24.22 -3.23 -9.03
N LYS A 77 -24.27 -3.40 -10.35
CA LYS A 77 -25.37 -3.01 -11.22
C LYS A 77 -26.75 -3.39 -10.68
N LYS A 78 -26.91 -4.60 -10.13
CA LYS A 78 -28.20 -5.08 -9.61
C LYS A 78 -28.70 -4.25 -8.43
N ASN A 79 -27.82 -3.96 -7.47
CA ASN A 79 -28.17 -3.18 -6.28
C ASN A 79 -28.39 -1.71 -6.66
N ILE A 80 -27.61 -1.17 -7.60
CA ILE A 80 -27.81 0.18 -8.13
C ILE A 80 -29.20 0.30 -8.78
N ILE A 81 -29.58 -0.65 -9.64
CA ILE A 81 -30.92 -0.64 -10.27
C ILE A 81 -32.03 -0.78 -9.22
N GLN A 82 -31.83 -1.62 -8.20
CA GLN A 82 -32.79 -1.76 -7.11
C GLN A 82 -32.99 -0.45 -6.34
N ASN A 83 -31.92 0.32 -6.12
CA ASN A 83 -31.94 1.55 -5.34
C ASN A 83 -32.36 2.79 -6.14
N PHE A 84 -32.08 2.82 -7.45
CA PHE A 84 -32.28 4.00 -8.31
C PHE A 84 -33.31 3.79 -9.44
N GLY A 85 -33.94 2.61 -9.51
CA GLY A 85 -35.02 2.26 -10.44
C GLY A 85 -34.55 1.70 -11.79
N GLU A 86 -35.49 1.20 -12.59
CA GLU A 86 -35.20 0.51 -13.87
C GLU A 86 -34.50 1.42 -14.90
N ASN A 87 -34.79 2.73 -14.89
CA ASN A 87 -34.13 3.71 -15.76
C ASN A 87 -32.61 3.84 -15.48
N ALA A 88 -32.13 3.38 -14.32
CA ALA A 88 -30.70 3.36 -14.00
C ALA A 88 -29.92 2.40 -14.91
N GLU A 89 -30.54 1.35 -15.46
CA GLU A 89 -29.85 0.35 -16.28
C GLU A 89 -29.22 0.96 -17.55
N GLU A 90 -29.96 1.84 -18.23
CA GLU A 90 -29.47 2.53 -19.43
C GLU A 90 -28.41 3.57 -19.06
N GLU A 91 -28.63 4.30 -17.96
CA GLU A 91 -27.69 5.32 -17.47
C GLU A 91 -26.35 4.73 -17.03
N ILE A 92 -26.33 3.52 -16.45
CA ILE A 92 -25.10 2.81 -16.06
C ILE A 92 -24.15 2.66 -17.26
N LYS A 93 -24.66 2.26 -18.43
CA LYS A 93 -23.83 2.11 -19.63
C LYS A 93 -23.26 3.45 -20.09
N SER A 94 -24.07 4.50 -20.06
CA SER A 94 -23.63 5.87 -20.39
C SER A 94 -22.51 6.34 -19.46
N VAL A 95 -22.72 6.19 -18.15
CA VAL A 95 -21.75 6.59 -17.13
C VAL A 95 -20.43 5.84 -17.30
N ILE A 96 -20.45 4.52 -17.49
CA ILE A 96 -19.24 3.73 -17.74
C ILE A 96 -18.49 4.24 -18.98
N GLY A 97 -19.22 4.53 -20.07
CA GLY A 97 -18.65 5.08 -21.29
C GLY A 97 -17.97 6.45 -21.08
N GLU A 98 -18.66 7.37 -20.41
CA GLU A 98 -18.14 8.72 -20.13
C GLU A 98 -16.94 8.70 -19.17
N ILE A 99 -16.95 7.83 -18.16
CA ILE A 99 -15.81 7.67 -17.24
C ILE A 99 -14.61 7.03 -17.96
N SER A 100 -14.86 6.07 -18.86
CA SER A 100 -13.80 5.47 -19.70
C SER A 100 -13.20 6.51 -20.65
N GLN A 101 -14.03 7.39 -21.22
CA GLN A 101 -13.57 8.51 -22.04
C GLN A 101 -12.74 9.51 -21.22
N LEU A 102 -13.16 9.83 -20.00
CA LEU A 102 -12.38 10.69 -19.10
C LEU A 102 -11.00 10.10 -18.79
N LYS A 103 -10.94 8.78 -18.54
CA LYS A 103 -9.67 8.05 -18.37
C LYS A 103 -8.77 8.19 -19.60
N ASN A 104 -9.34 8.01 -20.79
CA ASN A 104 -8.60 8.17 -22.05
C ASN A 104 -8.10 9.61 -22.25
N HIS A 105 -8.92 10.62 -21.96
CA HIS A 105 -8.52 12.04 -22.01
C HIS A 105 -7.33 12.33 -21.09
N LEU A 106 -7.36 11.80 -19.86
CA LEU A 106 -6.24 11.88 -18.94
C LEU A 106 -5.00 11.17 -19.52
N GLN A 107 -5.13 9.92 -19.95
CA GLN A 107 -4.01 9.12 -20.46
C GLN A 107 -3.42 9.66 -21.77
N THR A 108 -4.14 10.47 -22.53
CA THR A 108 -3.66 11.06 -23.79
C THR A 108 -3.21 12.52 -23.64
N ALA A 109 -3.16 13.04 -22.41
CA ALA A 109 -2.86 14.44 -22.13
C ALA A 109 -3.74 15.43 -22.93
N LYS A 110 -5.04 15.14 -23.04
CA LYS A 110 -6.00 16.05 -23.69
C LYS A 110 -6.17 17.33 -22.87
N CYS A 111 -6.47 18.45 -23.54
CA CYS A 111 -6.83 19.70 -22.87
C CYS A 111 -8.11 19.55 -22.05
N PHE A 112 -8.27 20.39 -21.02
CA PHE A 112 -9.52 20.46 -20.27
C PHE A 112 -10.68 20.92 -21.17
N GLU A 113 -11.85 20.37 -20.91
CA GLU A 113 -13.10 20.76 -21.57
C GLU A 113 -13.90 21.63 -20.59
N GLU A 114 -14.79 22.49 -21.09
CA GLU A 114 -15.71 23.21 -20.22
C GLU A 114 -16.79 22.26 -19.65
N PHE A 115 -17.33 22.61 -18.49
CA PHE A 115 -18.48 21.98 -17.88
C PHE A 115 -19.75 22.50 -18.55
N SER A 116 -20.67 21.60 -18.87
CA SER A 116 -21.94 21.91 -19.54
C SER A 116 -23.15 21.78 -18.61
N SER A 117 -22.95 21.31 -17.37
CA SER A 117 -24.01 21.17 -16.39
C SER A 117 -24.46 22.52 -15.81
N ASP A 118 -25.75 22.60 -15.44
CA ASP A 118 -26.35 23.78 -14.77
C ASP A 118 -25.95 23.93 -13.29
N SER A 119 -24.83 23.31 -12.88
CA SER A 119 -24.35 23.38 -11.50
C SER A 119 -23.91 24.81 -11.15
N PRO A 120 -24.16 25.30 -9.92
CA PRO A 120 -23.85 26.68 -9.53
C PRO A 120 -22.36 27.07 -9.66
N ASP A 121 -21.46 26.09 -9.65
CA ASP A 121 -20.01 26.27 -9.75
C ASP A 121 -19.46 26.12 -11.18
N SER A 122 -20.27 25.71 -12.16
CA SER A 122 -19.81 25.41 -13.53
C SER A 122 -19.11 26.60 -14.18
N GLU A 123 -19.66 27.81 -14.04
CA GLU A 123 -19.07 29.00 -14.67
C GLU A 123 -17.76 29.43 -13.99
N LEU A 124 -17.64 29.22 -12.67
CA LEU A 124 -16.40 29.47 -11.95
C LEU A 124 -15.29 28.54 -12.48
N TRP A 125 -15.59 27.26 -12.63
CA TRP A 125 -14.68 26.29 -13.22
C TRP A 125 -14.34 26.61 -14.68
N ASN A 126 -15.33 26.97 -15.50
CA ASN A 126 -15.11 27.32 -16.90
C ASN A 126 -14.23 28.57 -17.05
N SER A 127 -14.40 29.56 -16.16
CA SER A 127 -13.52 30.72 -16.08
C SER A 127 -12.07 30.30 -15.80
N GLU A 128 -11.85 29.43 -14.81
CA GLU A 128 -10.51 28.91 -14.50
C GLU A 128 -9.90 28.10 -15.66
N ILE A 129 -10.70 27.27 -16.35
CA ILE A 129 -10.26 26.52 -17.53
C ILE A 129 -9.82 27.47 -18.65
N ARG A 130 -10.61 28.51 -18.93
CA ARG A 130 -10.26 29.50 -19.98
C ARG A 130 -9.01 30.31 -19.65
N ASN A 131 -8.74 30.54 -18.37
CA ASN A 131 -7.56 31.28 -17.90
C ASN A 131 -6.29 30.41 -17.89
N ARG A 132 -6.42 29.08 -17.89
CA ARG A 132 -5.30 28.13 -17.89
C ARG A 132 -4.71 27.94 -19.27
N LYS A 133 -3.94 28.94 -19.68
CA LYS A 133 -3.24 28.96 -20.96
C LYS A 133 -1.75 29.24 -20.78
N LEU A 134 -0.93 28.57 -21.58
CA LEU A 134 0.49 28.87 -21.71
C LEU A 134 0.75 29.38 -23.13
N LYS A 135 1.23 30.63 -23.23
CA LYS A 135 1.45 31.32 -24.52
C LYS A 135 0.20 31.40 -25.43
N GLY A 136 -0.99 31.38 -24.84
CA GLY A 136 -2.26 31.42 -25.56
C GLY A 136 -2.89 30.05 -25.84
N ASP A 137 -2.12 28.97 -25.68
CA ASP A 137 -2.58 27.60 -25.88
C ASP A 137 -3.18 27.04 -24.58
N PRO A 138 -4.31 26.31 -24.64
CA PRO A 138 -4.93 25.69 -23.46
C PRO A 138 -4.02 24.62 -22.87
N LEU A 139 -3.98 24.55 -21.54
CA LEU A 139 -3.23 23.53 -20.82
C LEU A 139 -4.00 22.20 -20.73
N ASN A 140 -3.25 21.09 -20.66
CA ASN A 140 -3.78 19.75 -20.38
C ASN A 140 -3.53 19.30 -18.93
N TYR A 141 -3.97 18.07 -18.62
CA TYR A 141 -3.84 17.43 -17.31
C TYR A 141 -2.40 17.38 -16.76
N TYR A 142 -1.38 17.36 -17.63
CA TYR A 142 0.03 17.25 -17.23
C TYR A 142 0.71 18.62 -17.10
N GLU A 143 0.37 19.56 -17.97
CA GLU A 143 1.00 20.88 -18.01
C GLU A 143 0.42 21.87 -17.00
N SER A 144 -0.85 21.70 -16.63
CA SER A 144 -1.48 22.46 -15.56
C SER A 144 -0.94 22.04 -14.19
N ASP A 145 -1.12 22.91 -13.19
CA ASP A 145 -0.80 22.53 -11.81
C ASP A 145 -1.64 21.33 -11.36
N TRP A 146 -0.98 20.48 -10.58
CA TRP A 146 -1.45 19.18 -10.14
C TRP A 146 -2.73 19.30 -9.32
N LEU A 147 -2.79 20.28 -8.42
CA LEU A 147 -3.96 20.52 -7.59
C LEU A 147 -5.19 20.73 -8.47
N PHE A 148 -5.12 21.63 -9.45
CA PHE A 148 -6.24 21.85 -10.36
C PHE A 148 -6.57 20.61 -11.19
N SER A 149 -5.56 19.95 -11.78
CA SER A 149 -5.78 18.79 -12.64
C SER A 149 -6.51 17.65 -11.90
N GLU A 150 -6.14 17.38 -10.66
CA GLU A 150 -6.77 16.34 -9.85
C GLU A 150 -8.17 16.77 -9.38
N CYS A 151 -8.32 18.02 -8.92
CA CYS A 151 -9.64 18.58 -8.55
C CYS A 151 -10.62 18.56 -9.74
N TYR A 152 -10.16 18.91 -10.94
CA TYR A 152 -10.96 18.88 -12.17
C TYR A 152 -11.48 17.46 -12.45
N LEU A 153 -10.67 16.41 -12.23
CA LEU A 153 -11.09 15.03 -12.47
C LEU A 153 -12.25 14.62 -11.56
N TYR A 154 -12.18 14.90 -10.27
CA TYR A 154 -13.30 14.63 -9.36
C TYR A 154 -14.55 15.45 -9.72
N ARG A 155 -14.39 16.72 -10.10
CA ARG A 155 -15.51 17.57 -10.55
C ARG A 155 -16.12 17.08 -11.87
N ARG A 156 -15.31 16.52 -12.78
CA ARG A 156 -15.78 15.92 -14.04
C ARG A 156 -16.51 14.61 -13.80
N VAL A 157 -16.03 13.77 -12.88
CA VAL A 157 -16.78 12.60 -12.42
C VAL A 157 -18.13 13.03 -11.85
N LYS A 158 -18.17 14.07 -10.99
CA LYS A 158 -19.45 14.60 -10.48
C LYS A 158 -20.39 15.06 -11.59
N GLU A 159 -19.89 15.73 -12.63
CA GLU A 159 -20.71 16.15 -13.76
C GLU A 159 -21.33 14.95 -14.50
N ILE A 160 -20.55 13.90 -14.75
CA ILE A 160 -21.03 12.70 -15.44
C ILE A 160 -22.28 12.15 -14.73
N PHE A 161 -22.28 12.10 -13.40
CA PHE A 161 -23.46 11.70 -12.64
C PHE A 161 -24.55 12.78 -12.63
N ALA A 162 -24.19 14.05 -12.40
CA ALA A 162 -25.17 15.15 -12.29
C ALA A 162 -26.03 15.35 -13.54
N THR A 163 -25.53 14.96 -14.72
CA THR A 163 -26.28 15.00 -15.99
C THR A 163 -27.29 13.85 -16.14
N LYS A 164 -27.26 12.84 -15.28
CA LYS A 164 -28.19 11.69 -15.31
C LYS A 164 -29.46 12.00 -14.53
N LYS A 165 -30.56 11.32 -14.86
CA LYS A 165 -31.84 11.52 -14.17
C LYS A 165 -31.92 10.65 -12.91
N SER A 166 -31.64 9.36 -13.02
CA SER A 166 -31.71 8.43 -11.90
C SER A 166 -30.42 8.45 -11.07
N LEU A 167 -29.25 8.46 -11.71
CA LEU A 167 -27.96 8.30 -11.03
C LEU A 167 -27.33 9.60 -10.48
N CYS A 168 -28.02 10.76 -10.53
CA CYS A 168 -27.46 12.07 -10.18
C CYS A 168 -26.89 12.19 -8.75
N ASN A 169 -27.42 11.39 -7.82
CA ASN A 169 -27.04 11.38 -6.41
C ASN A 169 -26.22 10.15 -6.01
N LEU A 170 -25.80 9.30 -6.96
CA LEU A 170 -24.93 8.18 -6.64
C LEU A 170 -23.53 8.68 -6.26
N ASP A 171 -23.05 8.29 -5.07
CA ASP A 171 -21.63 8.43 -4.71
C ASP A 171 -20.87 7.19 -5.21
N PRO A 172 -20.00 7.33 -6.24
CA PRO A 172 -19.25 6.21 -6.81
C PRO A 172 -18.18 5.64 -5.87
N PHE A 173 -17.94 6.26 -4.71
CA PHE A 173 -16.96 5.81 -3.72
C PHE A 173 -17.62 5.21 -2.46
N SER A 174 -18.95 5.26 -2.35
CA SER A 174 -19.68 4.78 -1.18
C SER A 174 -19.40 3.31 -0.84
N TYR A 175 -19.15 2.46 -1.84
CA TYR A 175 -18.90 1.03 -1.68
C TYR A 175 -17.70 0.71 -0.79
N GLN A 176 -16.70 1.59 -0.73
CA GLN A 176 -15.53 1.41 0.13
C GLN A 176 -15.64 2.19 1.45
N LYS A 177 -16.41 3.28 1.49
CA LYS A 177 -16.54 4.12 2.70
C LYS A 177 -17.30 3.43 3.83
N LEU A 178 -18.40 2.74 3.51
CA LEU A 178 -19.25 2.16 4.55
C LEU A 178 -18.59 0.97 5.30
N PRO A 179 -17.96 -0.01 4.62
CA PRO A 179 -17.25 -1.07 5.32
C PRO A 179 -16.10 -0.53 6.20
N VAL A 180 -15.36 0.47 5.69
CA VAL A 180 -14.27 1.12 6.44
C VAL A 180 -14.82 1.81 7.69
N LEU A 181 -15.92 2.56 7.58
CA LEU A 181 -16.57 3.17 8.75
C LEU A 181 -16.97 2.11 9.79
N SER A 182 -17.57 1.00 9.38
CA SER A 182 -17.96 -0.07 10.31
C SER A 182 -16.75 -0.65 11.05
N GLN A 183 -15.65 -0.90 10.33
CA GLN A 183 -14.41 -1.40 10.94
C GLN A 183 -13.80 -0.36 11.88
N SER A 184 -13.68 0.90 11.45
CA SER A 184 -13.09 1.97 12.25
C SER A 184 -13.86 2.24 13.55
N ILE A 185 -15.17 2.02 13.60
CA ILE A 185 -15.93 2.12 14.86
C ILE A 185 -15.47 1.06 15.85
N GLU A 186 -15.28 -0.19 15.41
CA GLU A 186 -14.80 -1.28 16.27
C GLU A 186 -13.36 -1.03 16.74
N ASP A 187 -12.51 -0.58 15.82
CA ASP A 187 -11.11 -0.25 16.08
C ASP A 187 -10.97 0.88 17.12
N LEU A 188 -11.89 1.86 17.09
CA LEU A 188 -11.92 2.97 18.06
C LEU A 188 -12.41 2.56 19.46
N GLY A 189 -12.99 1.37 19.62
CA GLY A 189 -13.57 0.89 20.88
C GLY A 189 -12.67 0.99 22.11
N PRO A 190 -11.45 0.43 22.07
CA PRO A 190 -10.49 0.56 23.16
C PRO A 190 -10.21 2.02 23.54
N HIS A 191 -10.13 2.91 22.55
CA HIS A 191 -9.88 4.32 22.78
C HIS A 191 -11.05 5.00 23.53
N LEU A 192 -12.28 4.81 23.03
CA LEU A 192 -13.49 5.37 23.65
C LEU A 192 -13.71 4.83 25.07
N ARG A 193 -13.50 3.51 25.29
CA ARG A 193 -13.59 2.91 26.62
C ARG A 193 -12.63 3.59 27.61
N ARG A 194 -11.39 3.85 27.20
CA ARG A 194 -10.41 4.52 28.05
C ARG A 194 -10.79 5.96 28.40
N LEU A 195 -11.33 6.72 27.43
CA LEU A 195 -11.81 8.08 27.68
C LEU A 195 -12.99 8.08 28.67
N ILE A 196 -13.86 7.07 28.62
CA ILE A 196 -14.95 6.86 29.58
C ILE A 196 -14.40 6.50 30.97
N GLU A 197 -13.50 5.52 31.07
CA GLU A 197 -12.89 5.08 32.33
C GLU A 197 -12.16 6.22 33.05
N ARG A 198 -11.47 7.07 32.28
CA ARG A 198 -10.81 8.29 32.78
C ARG A 198 -11.76 9.45 33.01
N LYS A 199 -13.07 9.27 32.80
CA LYS A 199 -14.11 10.28 33.00
C LYS A 199 -13.85 11.58 32.23
N VAL A 200 -13.18 11.47 31.08
CA VAL A 200 -12.77 12.63 30.26
C VAL A 200 -13.99 13.45 29.82
N PHE A 201 -15.13 12.80 29.56
CA PHE A 201 -16.38 13.44 29.13
C PHE A 201 -17.49 13.47 30.20
N ASP A 202 -17.21 13.03 31.43
CA ASP A 202 -18.16 13.04 32.54
C ASP A 202 -18.35 14.47 33.11
N GLY A 203 -19.50 15.09 32.84
CA GLY A 203 -19.79 16.46 33.27
C GLY A 203 -19.69 16.69 34.79
N ASP A 204 -19.88 15.65 35.60
CA ASP A 204 -19.79 15.73 37.07
C ASP A 204 -18.34 15.62 37.58
N HIS A 205 -17.41 15.17 36.72
CA HIS A 205 -16.00 15.09 37.02
C HIS A 205 -15.27 16.39 36.65
N GLN A 206 -14.69 17.07 37.64
CA GLN A 206 -13.86 18.25 37.42
C GLN A 206 -12.43 17.86 37.04
N LEU A 207 -12.02 18.23 35.82
CA LEU A 207 -10.63 18.12 35.36
C LEU A 207 -9.84 19.36 35.76
N SER A 208 -8.58 19.19 36.15
CA SER A 208 -7.71 20.34 36.40
C SER A 208 -7.38 21.07 35.08
N PRO A 209 -7.02 22.37 35.11
CA PRO A 209 -6.59 23.07 33.89
C PRO A 209 -5.43 22.39 33.16
N SER A 210 -4.52 21.74 33.92
CA SER A 210 -3.42 20.96 33.35
C SER A 210 -3.94 19.71 32.64
N ASP A 211 -4.90 19.00 33.22
CA ASP A 211 -5.49 17.81 32.59
C ASP A 211 -6.25 18.19 31.33
N ILE A 212 -6.96 19.33 31.33
CA ILE A 212 -7.64 19.84 30.14
C ILE A 212 -6.63 20.10 29.02
N LYS A 213 -5.53 20.78 29.32
CA LYS A 213 -4.46 21.04 28.33
C LYS A 213 -3.83 19.76 27.80
N THR A 214 -3.52 18.80 28.68
CA THR A 214 -2.92 17.52 28.29
C THR A 214 -3.86 16.70 27.42
N ASN A 215 -5.14 16.58 27.79
CA ASN A 215 -6.13 15.86 26.99
C ASN A 215 -6.40 16.57 25.66
N LEU A 216 -6.45 17.91 25.63
CA LEU A 216 -6.59 18.67 24.38
C LEU A 216 -5.42 18.38 23.42
N SER A 217 -4.19 18.45 23.93
CA SER A 217 -2.99 18.19 23.13
C SER A 217 -2.97 16.76 22.59
N TYR A 218 -3.35 15.81 23.43
CA TYR A 218 -3.46 14.41 23.06
C TYR A 218 -4.53 14.17 21.98
N LEU A 219 -5.73 14.76 22.12
CA LEU A 219 -6.82 14.59 21.15
C LEU A 219 -6.52 15.27 19.81
N ILE A 220 -5.80 16.40 19.81
CA ILE A 220 -5.28 17.02 18.57
C ILE A 220 -4.36 16.03 17.84
N LYS A 221 -3.48 15.34 18.58
CA LYS A 221 -2.56 14.35 18.02
C LYS A 221 -3.27 13.07 17.59
N CYS A 222 -4.34 12.66 18.27
CA CYS A 222 -5.20 11.56 17.80
C CYS A 222 -5.87 11.88 16.47
N SER A 223 -6.38 13.11 16.30
CA SER A 223 -6.92 13.59 15.01
C SER A 223 -5.82 13.57 13.94
N LEU A 224 -4.62 14.10 14.21
CA LEU A 224 -3.48 14.06 13.28
C LEU A 224 -3.10 12.64 12.83
N TRP A 225 -3.04 11.69 13.77
CA TRP A 225 -2.57 10.33 13.50
C TRP A 225 -3.69 9.33 13.21
N ALA A 226 -4.94 9.76 13.03
CA ALA A 226 -6.09 8.88 12.95
C ALA A 226 -5.94 7.76 11.90
N ASN A 227 -5.42 8.08 10.70
CA ASN A 227 -5.18 7.08 9.65
C ASN A 227 -4.08 6.07 10.01
N ARG A 228 -3.12 6.45 10.88
CA ARG A 228 -2.10 5.56 11.42
C ARG A 228 -2.62 4.72 12.59
N LEU A 229 -3.56 5.26 13.37
CA LEU A 229 -4.28 4.53 14.41
C LEU A 229 -5.11 3.39 13.81
N ASP A 230 -5.77 3.60 12.68
CA ASP A 230 -6.56 2.60 11.94
C ASP A 230 -5.75 1.33 11.64
N MET A 231 -4.57 1.51 11.05
CA MET A 231 -3.65 0.41 10.73
C MET A 231 -3.11 -0.30 11.97
N SER A 232 -3.10 0.37 13.13
CA SER A 232 -2.56 -0.18 14.38
C SER A 232 -3.63 -0.90 15.21
N LEU A 233 -4.89 -0.50 15.10
CA LEU A 233 -6.03 -1.03 15.86
C LEU A 233 -6.72 -2.21 15.16
N SER A 234 -6.67 -2.27 13.83
CA SER A 234 -7.21 -3.37 13.01
C SER A 234 -6.39 -4.68 13.06
N GLY A 235 -5.20 -4.67 13.69
CA GLY A 235 -4.38 -5.86 13.94
C GLY A 235 -4.86 -6.66 15.15
N GLY A 236 -5.78 -7.60 14.93
CA GLY A 236 -6.53 -8.35 15.95
C GLY A 236 -5.73 -9.25 16.92
N ASN A 237 -5.00 -8.65 17.86
CA ASN A 237 -4.61 -9.31 19.11
C ASN A 237 -5.35 -8.66 20.27
N THR A 238 -6.38 -9.33 20.80
CA THR A 238 -7.08 -8.95 22.04
C THR A 238 -6.27 -9.22 23.32
N ASP A 239 -4.96 -9.41 23.20
CA ASP A 239 -4.03 -9.49 24.33
C ASP A 239 -2.71 -8.80 23.97
N VAL A 240 -2.65 -7.46 24.04
CA VAL A 240 -1.56 -6.65 24.66
C VAL A 240 -2.05 -5.21 24.80
N THR A 241 -2.23 -4.83 26.06
CA THR A 241 -1.98 -3.55 26.75
C THR A 241 -0.99 -2.55 26.13
N LEU A 242 -1.09 -2.18 24.85
CA LEU A 242 -0.49 -0.94 24.36
C LEU A 242 -1.55 0.17 24.40
N ASP A 243 -1.29 1.15 25.27
CA ASP A 243 -2.14 2.31 25.41
C ASP A 243 -2.15 3.12 24.11
N VAL A 244 -3.33 3.52 23.62
CA VAL A 244 -3.48 4.44 22.47
C VAL A 244 -2.67 5.73 22.74
N ILE A 245 -2.56 6.13 24.00
CA ILE A 245 -1.70 7.25 24.41
C ILE A 245 -0.23 6.94 24.18
N ASP A 246 0.24 5.74 24.52
CA ASP A 246 1.63 5.35 24.28
C ASP A 246 1.92 5.25 22.77
N LEU A 247 0.97 4.78 21.96
CA LEU A 247 1.11 4.76 20.50
C LEU A 247 1.25 6.16 19.92
N VAL A 248 0.36 7.08 20.29
CA VAL A 248 0.40 8.48 19.84
C VAL A 248 1.69 9.16 20.30
N ASN A 249 2.08 9.00 21.57
CA ASN A 249 3.31 9.55 22.11
C ASN A 249 4.56 9.02 21.40
N ASN A 250 4.57 7.74 20.99
CA ASN A 250 5.68 7.16 20.23
C ASN A 250 5.80 7.76 18.82
N TRP A 251 4.73 8.34 18.27
CA TRP A 251 4.77 8.98 16.96
C TRP A 251 5.04 10.48 17.02
N ASP A 252 5.06 11.08 18.21
CA ASP A 252 5.38 12.50 18.38
C ASP A 252 6.76 12.87 17.79
N SER A 253 7.73 11.95 17.84
CA SER A 253 9.05 12.16 17.23
C SER A 253 9.01 12.33 15.71
N ASN A 254 7.90 11.97 15.06
CA ASN A 254 7.70 12.12 13.62
C ASN A 254 7.04 13.45 13.24
N ILE A 255 6.64 14.27 14.24
CA ILE A 255 6.08 15.60 13.99
C ILE A 255 7.25 16.56 13.72
N LEU A 256 7.41 16.97 12.46
CA LEU A 256 8.50 17.86 12.06
C LEU A 256 8.31 19.31 12.55
N VAL A 257 7.06 19.74 12.66
CA VAL A 257 6.67 21.07 13.15
C VAL A 257 5.46 20.90 14.05
N ASP A 258 5.63 21.15 15.36
CA ASP A 258 4.58 20.98 16.35
C ASP A 258 4.15 22.34 16.93
N HIS A 259 2.92 22.76 16.63
CA HIS A 259 2.29 23.97 17.19
C HIS A 259 1.15 23.64 18.17
N THR A 260 1.05 22.39 18.64
CA THR A 260 -0.03 21.93 19.53
C THR A 260 -0.15 22.78 20.80
N ASP A 261 0.99 23.17 21.39
CA ASP A 261 1.01 24.04 22.57
C ASP A 261 0.47 25.45 22.30
N GLN A 262 0.76 26.00 21.12
CA GLN A 262 0.30 27.33 20.72
C GLN A 262 -1.21 27.31 20.49
N VAL A 263 -1.70 26.30 19.76
CA VAL A 263 -3.14 26.08 19.55
C VAL A 263 -3.88 25.90 20.87
N SER A 264 -3.35 25.05 21.76
CA SER A 264 -3.92 24.83 23.10
C SER A 264 -3.97 26.12 23.93
N SER A 265 -2.95 26.96 23.81
CA SER A 265 -2.89 28.24 24.53
C SER A 265 -3.91 29.26 24.01
N VAL A 266 -4.23 29.23 22.72
CA VAL A 266 -5.29 30.08 22.15
C VAL A 266 -6.67 29.59 22.59
N ILE A 267 -6.91 28.27 22.53
CA ILE A 267 -8.20 27.67 22.92
C ILE A 267 -8.49 27.87 24.42
N LEU A 268 -7.49 27.63 25.27
CA LEU A 268 -7.62 27.70 26.74
C LEU A 268 -7.21 29.09 27.30
N GLY A 269 -7.04 30.07 26.41
CA GLY A 269 -6.60 31.42 26.74
C GLY A 269 -7.61 32.20 27.58
N LYS A 270 -7.22 33.42 27.97
CA LYS A 270 -8.09 34.32 28.75
C LYS A 270 -9.30 34.82 27.96
N ASP A 271 -9.18 34.87 26.63
CA ASP A 271 -10.25 35.24 25.72
C ASP A 271 -10.82 33.95 25.10
N PRO A 272 -11.97 33.44 25.60
CA PRO A 272 -12.52 32.18 25.15
C PRO A 272 -12.95 32.24 23.67
N LEU A 273 -12.56 31.24 22.89
CA LEU A 273 -13.03 31.07 21.52
C LEU A 273 -14.49 30.62 21.51
N ASP A 274 -15.37 31.44 20.98
CA ASP A 274 -16.78 31.07 20.83
C ASP A 274 -16.98 30.02 19.72
N VAL A 275 -16.13 30.03 18.69
CA VAL A 275 -16.28 29.18 17.50
C VAL A 275 -14.93 28.57 17.11
N VAL A 276 -14.94 27.28 16.81
CA VAL A 276 -13.82 26.56 16.18
C VAL A 276 -14.31 25.95 14.87
N ASP A 277 -13.58 26.14 13.77
CA ASP A 277 -13.86 25.49 12.49
C ASP A 277 -12.94 24.30 12.30
N LEU A 278 -13.52 23.12 12.06
CA LEU A 278 -12.82 21.91 11.64
C LEU A 278 -13.10 21.67 10.15
N VAL A 279 -12.07 21.84 9.32
CA VAL A 279 -12.14 21.51 7.88
C VAL A 279 -11.78 20.04 7.73
N THR A 280 -12.78 19.20 7.49
CA THR A 280 -12.63 17.75 7.52
C THR A 280 -11.91 17.24 6.28
N ASP A 281 -11.02 16.27 6.45
CA ASP A 281 -10.41 15.50 5.37
C ASP A 281 -11.20 14.20 5.14
N ASN A 282 -10.76 13.06 5.70
CA ASN A 282 -11.36 11.74 5.44
C ASN A 282 -12.47 11.34 6.42
N GLY A 283 -13.36 10.47 5.94
CA GLY A 283 -14.37 9.81 6.77
C GLY A 283 -13.82 8.72 7.69
N ALA A 284 -14.73 7.90 8.22
CA ALA A 284 -14.40 6.78 9.11
C ALA A 284 -13.58 7.21 10.34
N ILE A 285 -12.43 6.58 10.60
CA ILE A 285 -11.65 6.80 11.82
C ILE A 285 -11.16 8.24 12.02
N GLU A 286 -10.85 8.96 10.94
CA GLU A 286 -10.39 10.35 11.00
C GLU A 286 -11.52 11.25 11.49
N LEU A 287 -12.67 11.20 10.82
CA LEU A 287 -13.86 11.89 11.27
C LEU A 287 -14.26 11.50 12.70
N LEU A 288 -14.16 10.23 13.09
CA LEU A 288 -14.48 9.81 14.45
C LEU A 288 -13.57 10.47 15.50
N ASN A 289 -12.27 10.61 15.22
CA ASN A 289 -11.34 11.33 16.11
C ASN A 289 -11.62 12.84 16.12
N ASP A 290 -12.01 13.42 15.00
CA ASP A 290 -12.44 14.83 14.92
C ASP A 290 -13.70 15.08 15.77
N LEU A 291 -14.66 14.16 15.76
CA LEU A 291 -15.87 14.24 16.60
C LEU A 291 -15.52 14.14 18.09
N ILE A 292 -14.57 13.27 18.48
CA ILE A 292 -14.08 13.17 19.87
C ILE A 292 -13.42 14.49 20.29
N LEU A 293 -12.56 15.06 19.45
CA LEU A 293 -11.91 16.35 19.70
C LEU A 293 -12.95 17.47 19.84
N ALA A 294 -13.93 17.53 18.93
CA ALA A 294 -15.00 18.52 18.98
C ALA A 294 -15.85 18.42 20.25
N ASP A 295 -16.11 17.19 20.76
CA ASP A 295 -16.84 16.98 22.01
C ASP A 295 -16.06 17.57 23.17
N PHE A 296 -14.74 17.33 23.18
CA PHE A 296 -13.86 17.83 24.22
C PHE A 296 -13.74 19.37 24.18
N LEU A 297 -13.67 19.96 22.99
CA LEU A 297 -13.66 21.40 22.80
C LEU A 297 -14.92 22.05 23.40
N VAL A 298 -16.10 21.52 23.07
CA VAL A 298 -17.36 22.06 23.57
C VAL A 298 -17.50 21.88 25.08
N THR A 299 -17.16 20.69 25.57
CA THR A 299 -17.58 20.30 26.92
C THR A 299 -16.54 20.57 27.98
N ARG A 300 -15.26 20.66 27.61
CA ARG A 300 -14.13 20.89 28.54
C ARG A 300 -13.35 22.17 28.27
N CYS A 301 -13.34 22.65 27.03
CA CYS A 301 -12.56 23.85 26.67
C CYS A 301 -13.40 25.14 26.60
N GLY A 302 -14.73 25.05 26.77
CA GLY A 302 -15.62 26.22 26.78
C GLY A 302 -15.97 26.76 25.39
N VAL A 303 -15.69 26.02 24.31
CA VAL A 303 -16.05 26.40 22.94
C VAL A 303 -17.57 26.31 22.76
N LYS A 304 -18.21 27.37 22.26
CA LYS A 304 -19.68 27.37 22.12
C LYS A 304 -20.16 26.64 20.87
N LYS A 305 -19.39 26.69 19.77
CA LYS A 305 -19.72 26.03 18.51
C LYS A 305 -18.49 25.42 17.86
N VAL A 306 -18.66 24.23 17.27
CA VAL A 306 -17.67 23.63 16.39
C VAL A 306 -18.30 23.46 15.01
N HIS A 307 -17.82 24.22 14.04
CA HIS A 307 -18.28 24.14 12.67
C HIS A 307 -17.53 23.02 11.94
N PHE A 308 -18.24 22.00 11.47
CA PHE A 308 -17.67 20.99 10.60
C PHE A 308 -17.83 21.42 9.15
N ARG A 309 -16.71 21.70 8.47
CA ARG A 309 -16.69 22.08 7.06
C ARG A 309 -16.37 20.86 6.19
N VAL A 310 -17.44 20.29 5.64
CA VAL A 310 -17.41 19.07 4.82
C VAL A 310 -17.44 19.40 3.34
N LYS A 311 -17.07 18.43 2.50
CA LYS A 311 -17.07 18.61 1.05
C LYS A 311 -18.52 18.59 0.51
N PRO A 312 -18.87 19.46 -0.47
CA PRO A 312 -20.23 19.56 -1.01
C PRO A 312 -20.61 18.40 -1.95
N MET A 313 -19.63 17.60 -2.35
CA MET A 313 -19.76 16.43 -3.21
C MET A 313 -18.69 15.42 -2.84
N PHE A 314 -18.81 14.20 -3.35
CA PHE A 314 -17.74 13.23 -3.22
C PHE A 314 -16.43 13.82 -3.76
N TRP A 315 -15.35 13.65 -3.00
CA TRP A 315 -14.07 14.31 -3.25
C TRP A 315 -12.96 13.40 -2.75
N TYR A 316 -11.84 13.33 -3.48
CA TYR A 316 -10.64 12.60 -3.10
C TYR A 316 -10.88 11.20 -2.49
N VAL A 317 -11.87 10.48 -3.04
CA VAL A 317 -12.28 9.13 -2.64
C VAL A 317 -12.91 9.05 -1.26
N SER A 318 -12.19 9.41 -0.20
CA SER A 318 -12.56 9.21 1.20
C SER A 318 -13.04 10.47 1.91
N ASP A 319 -13.00 11.64 1.26
CA ASP A 319 -13.37 12.87 1.93
C ASP A 319 -14.81 12.87 2.45
N VAL A 320 -14.98 13.49 3.61
CA VAL A 320 -16.27 13.62 4.27
C VAL A 320 -17.19 14.53 3.48
N THR A 321 -18.33 13.99 3.06
CA THR A 321 -19.50 14.77 2.64
C THR A 321 -20.49 14.94 3.78
N GLN A 322 -21.50 15.80 3.60
CA GLN A 322 -22.60 15.91 4.57
C GLN A 322 -23.31 14.57 4.79
N GLN A 323 -23.47 13.76 3.74
CA GLN A 323 -24.08 12.44 3.84
C GLN A 323 -23.20 11.49 4.67
N ASP A 324 -21.89 11.48 4.44
CA ASP A 324 -20.95 10.65 5.19
C ASP A 324 -20.92 11.03 6.68
N PHE A 325 -20.99 12.33 6.98
CA PHE A 325 -21.04 12.84 8.35
C PHE A 325 -22.27 12.34 9.11
N HIS A 326 -23.46 12.51 8.52
CA HIS A 326 -24.70 12.05 9.15
C HIS A 326 -24.79 10.53 9.23
N LEU A 327 -24.30 9.82 8.21
CA LEU A 327 -24.22 8.35 8.20
C LEU A 327 -23.30 7.83 9.32
N THR A 328 -22.18 8.51 9.56
CA THR A 328 -21.26 8.21 10.68
C THR A 328 -22.01 8.31 12.01
N LEU A 329 -22.69 9.43 12.25
CA LEU A 329 -23.49 9.64 13.46
C LEU A 329 -24.62 8.62 13.60
N ASP A 330 -25.30 8.28 12.50
CA ASP A 330 -26.36 7.29 12.44
C ASP A 330 -25.88 5.90 12.84
N THR A 331 -24.74 5.51 12.29
CA THR A 331 -24.14 4.20 12.49
C THR A 331 -23.73 4.02 13.95
N ILE A 332 -22.99 4.99 14.51
CA ILE A 332 -22.56 4.92 15.91
C ILE A 332 -23.75 5.02 16.89
N SER A 333 -24.78 5.81 16.57
CA SER A 333 -25.99 5.95 17.42
C SER A 333 -26.86 4.69 17.46
N ARG A 334 -26.75 3.82 16.44
CA ARG A 334 -27.51 2.57 16.34
C ARG A 334 -26.70 1.35 16.79
N HIS A 335 -25.46 1.54 17.24
CA HIS A 335 -24.62 0.43 17.68
C HIS A 335 -25.25 -0.35 18.84
N SER A 336 -24.91 -1.64 18.89
CA SER A 336 -25.34 -2.57 19.94
C SER A 336 -24.70 -2.29 21.32
N LEU A 337 -23.52 -1.66 21.37
CA LEU A 337 -22.77 -1.44 22.59
C LEU A 337 -23.07 -0.04 23.15
N ASP A 338 -23.33 0.01 24.46
CA ASP A 338 -23.87 1.22 25.11
C ASP A 338 -22.93 2.43 25.04
N HIS A 339 -21.61 2.22 25.07
CA HIS A 339 -20.64 3.32 25.02
C HIS A 339 -20.63 4.02 23.65
N TYR A 340 -20.66 3.28 22.55
CA TYR A 340 -20.82 3.88 21.22
C TYR A 340 -22.16 4.60 21.09
N LYS A 341 -23.23 3.95 21.55
CA LYS A 341 -24.58 4.51 21.53
C LYS A 341 -24.69 5.82 22.31
N PHE A 342 -23.98 5.91 23.44
CA PHE A 342 -23.86 7.13 24.25
C PHE A 342 -23.22 8.26 23.45
N PHE A 343 -22.03 8.05 22.88
CA PHE A 343 -21.35 9.06 22.08
C PHE A 343 -22.16 9.45 20.84
N GLY A 344 -22.70 8.48 20.12
CA GLY A 344 -23.52 8.74 18.94
C GLY A 344 -24.73 9.62 19.22
N LYS A 345 -25.52 9.29 20.24
CA LYS A 345 -26.68 10.10 20.65
C LYS A 345 -26.27 11.50 21.10
N ARG A 346 -25.16 11.60 21.83
CA ARG A 346 -24.61 12.86 22.32
C ARG A 346 -24.17 13.77 21.16
N TRP A 347 -23.39 13.24 20.23
CA TRP A 347 -22.93 13.97 19.05
C TRP A 347 -24.09 14.39 18.13
N ARG A 348 -25.08 13.52 17.97
CA ARG A 348 -26.34 13.87 17.30
C ARG A 348 -27.04 15.04 17.97
N SER A 349 -27.13 15.03 19.29
CA SER A 349 -27.71 16.14 20.05
C SER A 349 -26.96 17.45 19.82
N PHE A 350 -25.63 17.45 19.67
CA PHE A 350 -24.87 18.66 19.34
C PHE A 350 -25.20 19.21 17.95
N VAL A 351 -25.41 18.32 16.97
CA VAL A 351 -25.87 18.72 15.63
C VAL A 351 -27.29 19.28 15.69
N ASP A 352 -28.22 18.58 16.34
CA ASP A 352 -29.63 18.97 16.44
C ASP A 352 -29.82 20.32 17.15
N GLN A 353 -28.95 20.64 18.12
CA GLN A 353 -28.97 21.91 18.86
C GLN A 353 -28.24 23.06 18.15
N GLY A 354 -27.57 22.79 17.03
CA GLY A 354 -26.76 23.78 16.31
C GLY A 354 -25.44 24.13 17.00
N THR A 355 -25.00 23.32 17.96
CA THR A 355 -23.66 23.37 18.56
C THR A 355 -22.62 22.89 17.56
N TRP A 356 -22.97 21.87 16.75
CA TRP A 356 -22.16 21.37 15.63
C TRP A 356 -22.84 21.59 14.27
N PRO A 357 -22.81 22.81 13.72
CA PRO A 357 -23.22 23.05 12.34
C PRO A 357 -22.35 22.27 11.35
N VAL A 358 -22.99 21.57 10.41
CA VAL A 358 -22.32 20.89 9.29
C VAL A 358 -22.49 21.77 8.05
N LEU A 359 -21.39 22.35 7.58
CA LEU A 359 -21.38 23.41 6.58
C LEU A 359 -20.63 22.96 5.31
N MET A 360 -21.15 23.35 4.15
CA MET A 360 -20.55 23.05 2.83
C MET A 360 -19.87 24.25 2.16
N LYS A 361 -20.06 25.48 2.69
CA LYS A 361 -19.51 26.73 2.13
C LYS A 361 -18.40 27.30 2.99
N LEU A 362 -17.41 27.94 2.36
CA LEU A 362 -16.25 28.57 3.01
C LEU A 362 -16.42 30.09 3.27
N ASP A 363 -17.55 30.69 2.88
CA ASP A 363 -17.73 32.15 2.76
C ASP A 363 -17.73 32.96 4.09
N GLU A 364 -17.62 32.31 5.26
CA GLU A 364 -17.72 32.95 6.58
C GLU A 364 -16.51 32.73 7.49
N MET A 365 -15.28 32.68 6.96
CA MET A 365 -14.07 32.62 7.81
C MET A 365 -13.55 34.03 8.13
N ARG A 366 -13.83 34.53 9.35
CA ARG A 366 -13.10 35.65 9.95
C ARG A 366 -11.96 35.09 10.81
N VAL A 367 -10.74 35.49 10.45
CA VAL A 367 -9.44 35.20 11.10
C VAL A 367 -8.78 33.90 10.63
N TRP A 368 -7.68 34.07 9.88
CA TRP A 368 -6.80 33.02 9.40
C TRP A 368 -5.78 32.65 10.47
N ILE A 369 -5.94 31.48 11.09
CA ILE A 369 -4.79 30.67 11.51
C ILE A 369 -4.71 29.54 10.51
N LEU A 370 -3.92 29.76 9.45
CA LEU A 370 -3.51 28.71 8.54
C LEU A 370 -2.57 27.78 9.33
N LEU A 371 -3.14 26.76 9.97
CA LEU A 371 -2.44 25.48 10.13
C LEU A 371 -2.31 24.91 8.72
N VAL A 372 -1.35 25.43 7.96
CA VAL A 372 -0.73 24.65 6.89
C VAL A 372 0.06 23.57 7.62
N CYS A 373 -0.64 22.52 8.05
CA CYS A 373 -0.04 21.22 7.97
C CYS A 373 0.21 21.04 6.47
N LEU A 374 1.45 21.25 6.05
CA LEU A 374 1.98 20.59 4.88
C LEU A 374 1.90 19.10 5.20
N LEU A 375 0.69 18.55 5.10
CA LEU A 375 0.44 17.16 4.82
C LEU A 375 1.02 16.95 3.42
N VAL A 376 2.34 16.75 3.37
CA VAL A 376 2.84 15.63 2.60
C VAL A 376 2.14 14.45 3.25
N ALA A 377 0.99 14.08 2.69
CA ALA A 377 0.27 12.92 3.14
C ALA A 377 1.28 11.77 3.11
N ALA A 378 1.62 11.28 4.30
CA ALA A 378 2.17 9.95 4.49
C ALA A 378 1.03 8.97 4.15
N LEU A 379 0.63 8.93 2.88
CA LEU A 379 -0.21 7.88 2.31
C LEU A 379 0.63 6.61 2.29
N GLY A 380 0.56 5.85 3.37
CA GLY A 380 1.27 4.60 3.54
C GLY A 380 2.79 4.79 3.61
N GLU A 381 3.46 4.00 4.44
CA GLU A 381 4.80 3.58 4.08
C GLU A 381 4.70 2.71 2.83
N ASP A 382 4.55 3.33 1.66
CA ASP A 382 4.78 2.66 0.39
C ASP A 382 5.67 3.54 -0.50
N ASP A 383 6.96 3.19 -0.45
CA ASP A 383 8.06 3.65 -1.29
C ASP A 383 8.09 5.16 -1.59
N VAL A 384 8.69 5.94 -0.68
CA VAL A 384 9.62 6.99 -1.13
C VAL A 384 10.58 6.30 -2.10
N SER A 385 10.37 6.57 -3.38
CA SER A 385 11.09 5.99 -4.50
C SER A 385 12.54 6.46 -4.45
N GLU A 386 13.41 5.68 -3.83
CA GLU A 386 14.76 5.57 -4.38
C GLU A 386 14.60 5.05 -5.81
N ASP A 387 15.22 5.74 -6.77
CA ASP A 387 15.19 5.36 -8.16
C ASP A 387 15.84 3.98 -8.35
N SER A 388 15.02 2.93 -8.32
CA SER A 388 15.51 1.56 -8.41
C SER A 388 15.83 1.10 -9.84
N SER A 389 15.67 1.99 -10.83
CA SER A 389 16.02 1.70 -12.23
C SER A 389 17.51 1.41 -12.38
N GLU A 390 18.36 2.13 -11.64
CA GLU A 390 19.82 1.96 -11.64
C GLU A 390 20.30 0.84 -10.69
N HIS A 391 19.45 0.43 -9.74
CA HIS A 391 19.81 -0.52 -8.69
C HIS A 391 20.10 -1.92 -9.24
N GLY A 392 21.35 -2.36 -9.10
CA GLY A 392 21.82 -3.65 -9.63
C GLY A 392 22.26 -3.59 -11.10
N VAL A 393 22.10 -2.46 -11.80
CA VAL A 393 22.48 -2.32 -13.21
C VAL A 393 23.94 -1.86 -13.31
N VAL A 394 24.22 -0.64 -12.82
CA VAL A 394 25.57 -0.04 -12.84
C VAL A 394 26.38 -0.49 -11.64
N LYS A 395 27.70 -0.67 -11.78
CA LYS A 395 28.56 -1.03 -10.63
C LYS A 395 28.67 0.15 -9.66
N GLY A 396 28.61 -0.13 -8.37
CA GLY A 396 28.87 0.85 -7.33
C GLY A 396 30.36 1.17 -7.15
N PRO A 397 30.70 2.08 -6.21
CA PRO A 397 32.07 2.48 -5.93
C PRO A 397 32.99 1.34 -5.47
N LYS A 398 32.44 0.30 -4.82
CA LYS A 398 33.17 -0.92 -4.46
C LYS A 398 32.86 -2.06 -5.42
N GLY A 399 33.87 -2.87 -5.71
CA GLY A 399 33.73 -4.05 -6.55
C GLY A 399 33.42 -5.32 -5.75
N THR A 400 32.98 -6.36 -6.46
CA THR A 400 32.86 -7.72 -5.95
C THR A 400 34.02 -8.58 -6.48
N ASN A 401 34.33 -9.69 -5.80
CA ASN A 401 35.37 -10.63 -6.25
C ASN A 401 35.00 -11.40 -7.54
N CYS A 402 33.71 -11.48 -7.87
CA CYS A 402 33.18 -11.94 -9.15
C CYS A 402 31.84 -11.27 -9.47
N ARG A 403 31.38 -11.36 -10.72
CA ARG A 403 30.10 -10.77 -11.15
C ARG A 403 28.94 -11.49 -10.45
N CYS A 404 28.16 -10.77 -9.66
CA CYS A 404 27.00 -11.25 -8.92
C CYS A 404 25.98 -10.13 -8.75
N GLY A 405 24.76 -10.48 -8.33
CA GLY A 405 23.79 -9.54 -7.76
C GLY A 405 23.30 -8.45 -8.72
N TRP A 406 23.44 -8.64 -10.04
CA TRP A 406 22.94 -7.65 -11.00
C TRP A 406 21.45 -7.88 -11.29
N ALA A 407 20.81 -6.85 -11.81
CA ALA A 407 19.44 -6.93 -12.29
C ALA A 407 19.37 -6.42 -13.74
N ASN A 408 18.47 -7.00 -14.54
CA ASN A 408 18.25 -6.62 -15.92
C ASN A 408 17.05 -5.67 -16.00
N LYS A 409 17.32 -4.37 -15.89
CA LYS A 409 16.31 -3.30 -15.90
C LYS A 409 16.66 -2.25 -16.94
N ASP A 410 15.66 -1.77 -17.68
CA ASP A 410 15.73 -0.50 -18.42
C ASP A 410 15.14 0.62 -17.57
N ASP A 411 15.54 1.86 -17.90
CA ASP A 411 15.32 3.19 -17.30
C ASP A 411 13.86 3.61 -17.01
N ARG A 412 13.03 2.69 -16.48
CA ARG A 412 11.63 2.92 -16.11
C ARG A 412 11.41 2.49 -14.66
N ARG A 413 10.94 3.44 -13.87
CA ARG A 413 10.61 3.36 -12.44
C ARG A 413 9.46 2.37 -12.17
N ILE A 414 9.58 1.52 -11.14
CA ILE A 414 8.54 0.55 -10.73
C ILE A 414 8.41 0.52 -9.19
N VAL A 415 7.18 0.65 -8.66
CA VAL A 415 6.77 0.65 -7.23
C VAL A 415 5.65 -0.38 -6.97
N GLY A 416 5.65 -1.05 -5.81
CA GLY A 416 4.61 -2.01 -5.37
C GLY A 416 4.79 -3.40 -5.96
N GLY A 417 4.36 -4.46 -5.25
CA GLY A 417 4.57 -5.83 -5.71
C GLY A 417 3.97 -6.05 -7.10
N LYS A 418 4.81 -6.42 -8.07
CA LYS A 418 4.49 -6.44 -9.50
C LYS A 418 5.16 -7.64 -10.14
N GLU A 419 4.64 -8.07 -11.27
CA GLU A 419 5.34 -9.03 -12.13
C GLU A 419 6.76 -8.53 -12.39
N THR A 420 7.74 -9.42 -12.30
CA THR A 420 9.10 -9.11 -12.74
C THR A 420 9.13 -8.99 -14.27
N ARG A 421 10.17 -8.37 -14.83
CA ARG A 421 10.42 -8.57 -16.27
C ARG A 421 11.01 -9.97 -16.47
N VAL A 422 10.80 -10.53 -17.66
CA VAL A 422 11.45 -11.78 -18.07
C VAL A 422 12.96 -11.69 -17.80
N ASN A 423 13.46 -12.55 -16.92
CA ASN A 423 14.84 -12.60 -16.45
C ASN A 423 15.39 -11.31 -15.77
N GLU A 424 14.54 -10.55 -15.08
CA GLU A 424 14.97 -9.33 -14.35
C GLU A 424 15.99 -9.64 -13.24
N TYR A 425 15.86 -10.79 -12.56
CA TYR A 425 16.70 -11.20 -11.43
C TYR A 425 17.39 -12.53 -11.72
N PRO A 426 18.59 -12.52 -12.30
CA PRO A 426 19.33 -13.72 -12.74
C PRO A 426 19.64 -14.75 -11.67
N MET A 427 19.58 -14.36 -10.40
CA MET A 427 19.85 -15.21 -9.24
C MET A 427 18.67 -16.06 -8.78
N MET A 428 17.47 -15.79 -9.30
CA MET A 428 16.28 -16.56 -8.95
C MET A 428 16.38 -17.98 -9.50
N ALA A 429 16.08 -18.96 -8.65
CA ALA A 429 15.95 -20.36 -9.02
C ALA A 429 14.63 -20.91 -8.49
N GLY A 430 14.02 -21.85 -9.22
CA GLY A 430 12.87 -22.62 -8.78
C GLY A 430 13.26 -24.06 -8.45
N LEU A 431 12.60 -24.66 -7.47
CA LEU A 431 12.65 -26.10 -7.24
C LEU A 431 11.42 -26.75 -7.84
N PHE A 432 11.66 -27.65 -8.80
CA PHE A 432 10.62 -28.36 -9.54
C PHE A 432 10.56 -29.80 -9.08
N TYR A 433 9.37 -30.25 -8.70
CA TYR A 433 9.11 -31.63 -8.30
C TYR A 433 8.55 -32.41 -9.49
N THR A 434 9.39 -33.26 -10.06
CA THR A 434 9.12 -34.01 -11.31
C THR A 434 7.84 -34.85 -11.25
N PRO A 435 7.57 -35.61 -10.17
CA PRO A 435 6.39 -36.48 -10.10
C PRO A 435 5.05 -35.73 -10.18
N ARG A 436 4.97 -34.49 -9.67
CA ARG A 436 3.76 -33.65 -9.74
C ARG A 436 3.84 -32.54 -10.77
N LYS A 437 4.98 -32.40 -11.46
CA LYS A 437 5.26 -31.35 -12.44
C LYS A 437 4.95 -29.93 -11.93
N VAL A 438 5.42 -29.62 -10.73
CA VAL A 438 5.11 -28.36 -10.06
C VAL A 438 6.38 -27.70 -9.53
N LEU A 439 6.49 -26.38 -9.73
CA LEU A 439 7.45 -25.55 -9.01
C LEU A 439 6.88 -25.29 -7.62
N PHE A 440 7.51 -25.86 -6.59
CA PHE A 440 6.93 -25.92 -5.25
C PHE A 440 7.63 -25.01 -4.22
N CYS A 441 8.86 -24.60 -4.49
CA CYS A 441 9.63 -23.69 -3.66
C CYS A 441 10.58 -22.84 -4.52
N GLY A 442 10.99 -21.70 -3.97
CA GLY A 442 12.08 -20.89 -4.47
C GLY A 442 13.44 -21.40 -4.01
N ALA A 443 14.48 -20.93 -4.69
CA ALA A 443 15.88 -21.08 -4.33
C ALA A 443 16.70 -19.91 -4.91
N THR A 444 17.95 -19.78 -4.48
CA THR A 444 18.84 -18.71 -4.94
C THR A 444 20.17 -19.28 -5.42
N VAL A 445 20.60 -18.89 -6.62
CA VAL A 445 21.92 -19.25 -7.15
C VAL A 445 23.02 -18.53 -6.38
N ILE A 446 23.97 -19.28 -5.81
CA ILE A 446 25.07 -18.75 -4.98
C ILE A 446 26.46 -19.07 -5.54
N THR A 447 26.56 -20.10 -6.40
CA THR A 447 27.77 -20.46 -7.13
C THR A 447 27.38 -21.09 -8.47
N ARG A 448 28.35 -21.49 -9.29
CA ARG A 448 28.10 -22.21 -10.55
C ARG A 448 27.61 -23.66 -10.41
N TRP A 449 27.40 -24.14 -9.19
CA TRP A 449 26.87 -25.49 -8.95
C TRP A 449 25.83 -25.55 -7.83
N HIS A 450 25.68 -24.48 -7.05
CA HIS A 450 24.91 -24.52 -5.83
C HIS A 450 23.80 -23.49 -5.83
N VAL A 451 22.66 -23.90 -5.27
CA VAL A 451 21.58 -23.02 -4.85
C VAL A 451 21.35 -23.15 -3.34
N VAL A 452 20.85 -22.08 -2.71
CA VAL A 452 20.36 -22.09 -1.32
C VAL A 452 18.83 -22.06 -1.34
N THR A 453 18.20 -22.81 -0.45
CA THR A 453 16.75 -22.85 -0.25
C THR A 453 16.43 -23.10 1.23
N ALA A 454 15.15 -23.22 1.57
CA ALA A 454 14.69 -23.64 2.90
C ALA A 454 14.79 -25.17 3.05
N ALA A 455 15.18 -25.66 4.23
CA ALA A 455 15.28 -27.09 4.48
C ALA A 455 13.91 -27.77 4.42
N HIS A 456 12.85 -27.12 4.87
CA HIS A 456 11.50 -27.69 4.84
C HIS A 456 10.98 -27.97 3.42
N CYS A 457 11.52 -27.29 2.40
CA CYS A 457 11.20 -27.57 1.00
C CYS A 457 11.71 -28.95 0.56
N VAL A 458 12.90 -29.34 1.03
CA VAL A 458 13.61 -30.52 0.52
C VAL A 458 13.67 -31.68 1.51
N GLU A 459 13.41 -31.46 2.79
CA GLU A 459 13.32 -32.50 3.82
C GLU A 459 12.42 -33.68 3.38
N PRO A 460 11.20 -33.46 2.82
CA PRO A 460 10.32 -34.56 2.42
C PRO A 460 10.85 -35.41 1.26
N VAL A 461 11.85 -34.92 0.52
CA VAL A 461 12.38 -35.51 -0.71
C VAL A 461 13.88 -35.83 -0.62
N LEU A 462 14.48 -35.78 0.58
CA LEU A 462 15.90 -36.09 0.80
C LEU A 462 16.31 -37.49 0.32
N HIS A 463 15.38 -38.44 0.35
CA HIS A 463 15.64 -39.82 -0.07
C HIS A 463 15.48 -40.05 -1.58
N VAL A 464 14.97 -39.06 -2.30
CA VAL A 464 14.71 -39.10 -3.75
C VAL A 464 15.16 -37.79 -4.43
N PRO A 465 16.44 -37.38 -4.27
CA PRO A 465 16.93 -36.13 -4.87
C PRO A 465 16.74 -36.09 -6.39
N GLU A 466 16.68 -37.25 -7.07
CA GLU A 466 16.40 -37.37 -8.50
C GLU A 466 15.02 -36.85 -8.93
N ASP A 467 14.05 -36.81 -8.01
CA ASP A 467 12.71 -36.27 -8.28
C ASP A 467 12.68 -34.73 -8.23
N VAL A 468 13.73 -34.11 -7.71
CA VAL A 468 13.88 -32.66 -7.61
C VAL A 468 14.80 -32.13 -8.71
N GLN A 469 14.38 -31.04 -9.34
CA GLN A 469 15.16 -30.34 -10.35
C GLN A 469 15.30 -28.87 -9.99
N ILE A 470 16.43 -28.27 -10.37
CA ILE A 470 16.69 -26.84 -10.24
C ILE A 470 16.37 -26.19 -11.58
N VAL A 471 15.46 -25.23 -11.59
CA VAL A 471 15.07 -24.47 -12.78
C VAL A 471 15.66 -23.06 -12.68
N LEU A 472 16.45 -22.68 -13.68
CA LEU A 472 17.05 -21.35 -13.79
C LEU A 472 16.51 -20.63 -15.02
N GLY A 473 16.41 -19.30 -14.96
CA GLY A 473 16.03 -18.48 -16.12
C GLY A 473 14.55 -18.56 -16.51
N GLU A 474 13.71 -19.17 -15.68
CA GLU A 474 12.25 -19.21 -15.86
C GLU A 474 11.60 -17.87 -15.45
N HIS A 475 10.48 -17.53 -16.07
CA HIS A 475 9.63 -16.38 -15.74
C HIS A 475 8.15 -16.78 -15.68
N ASP A 476 7.55 -17.20 -16.81
CA ASP A 476 6.14 -17.61 -16.94
C ASP A 476 5.99 -19.11 -17.20
N GLN A 477 5.59 -19.85 -16.16
CA GLN A 477 5.37 -21.30 -16.19
C GLN A 477 4.23 -21.74 -17.13
N SER A 478 3.43 -20.81 -17.65
CA SER A 478 2.37 -21.12 -18.63
C SER A 478 2.86 -21.18 -20.08
N LYS A 479 4.12 -20.78 -20.35
CA LYS A 479 4.69 -20.69 -21.69
C LYS A 479 5.92 -21.58 -21.82
N VAL A 480 5.98 -22.38 -22.89
CA VAL A 480 7.05 -23.38 -23.07
C VAL A 480 8.36 -22.78 -23.62
N ASP A 481 8.34 -21.57 -24.20
CA ASP A 481 9.48 -20.96 -24.89
C ASP A 481 9.60 -19.43 -24.65
N GLU A 482 9.11 -18.91 -23.53
CA GLU A 482 9.17 -17.45 -23.27
C GLU A 482 10.60 -16.95 -23.02
N SER A 483 11.40 -17.75 -22.31
CA SER A 483 12.78 -17.42 -21.99
C SER A 483 13.71 -18.43 -22.67
N PRO A 484 14.59 -17.99 -23.60
CA PRO A 484 15.60 -18.88 -24.18
C PRO A 484 16.67 -19.30 -23.15
N TYR A 485 16.60 -18.76 -21.92
CA TYR A 485 17.51 -19.04 -20.83
C TYR A 485 16.96 -20.04 -19.82
N THR A 486 15.68 -20.43 -19.93
CA THR A 486 15.09 -21.47 -19.08
C THR A 486 15.88 -22.77 -19.25
N LYS A 487 16.51 -23.22 -18.17
CA LYS A 487 17.25 -24.49 -18.13
C LYS A 487 16.97 -25.24 -16.85
N VAL A 488 16.81 -26.55 -17.01
CA VAL A 488 16.57 -27.50 -15.92
C VAL A 488 17.85 -28.27 -15.62
N TYR A 489 18.21 -28.34 -14.35
CA TYR A 489 19.41 -29.00 -13.86
C TYR A 489 19.04 -30.08 -12.86
N ARG A 490 19.65 -31.26 -13.00
CA ARG A 490 19.47 -32.35 -12.02
C ARG A 490 20.19 -32.03 -10.72
N VAL A 491 19.59 -32.47 -9.62
CA VAL A 491 20.18 -32.42 -8.29
C VAL A 491 21.12 -33.61 -8.12
N LYS A 492 22.33 -33.33 -7.65
CA LYS A 492 23.31 -34.35 -7.28
C LYS A 492 23.26 -34.65 -5.78
N GLU A 493 23.11 -33.61 -4.97
CA GLU A 493 23.17 -33.73 -3.51
C GLU A 493 22.36 -32.61 -2.85
N ILE A 494 21.65 -32.94 -1.78
CA ILE A 494 20.92 -31.99 -0.94
C ILE A 494 21.53 -32.04 0.46
N VAL A 495 21.98 -30.90 0.97
CA VAL A 495 22.60 -30.80 2.29
C VAL A 495 21.79 -29.85 3.17
N ASN A 496 20.92 -30.42 3.99
CA ASN A 496 20.22 -29.68 5.04
C ASN A 496 21.18 -29.31 6.17
N HIS A 497 20.90 -28.20 6.86
CA HIS A 497 21.63 -27.89 8.08
C HIS A 497 21.50 -29.07 9.08
N PRO A 498 22.60 -29.53 9.71
CA PRO A 498 22.57 -30.73 10.55
C PRO A 498 21.68 -30.60 11.79
N GLU A 499 21.44 -29.37 12.22
CA GLU A 499 20.53 -29.04 13.33
C GLU A 499 19.15 -28.57 12.85
N TYR A 500 18.78 -28.82 11.59
CA TYR A 500 17.44 -28.52 11.10
C TYR A 500 16.41 -29.31 11.90
N PHE A 501 15.35 -28.63 12.33
CA PHE A 501 14.25 -29.24 13.04
C PHE A 501 12.92 -28.70 12.52
N LEU A 502 12.09 -29.61 11.99
CA LEU A 502 10.82 -29.29 11.35
C LEU A 502 9.90 -28.47 12.26
N VAL A 503 9.85 -28.82 13.54
CA VAL A 503 8.96 -28.18 14.50
C VAL A 503 9.48 -26.78 14.86
N GLY A 504 8.80 -25.76 14.34
CA GLY A 504 9.19 -24.36 14.47
C GLY A 504 10.27 -23.92 13.48
N HIS A 505 10.53 -24.70 12.41
CA HIS A 505 11.45 -24.37 11.32
C HIS A 505 12.82 -23.86 11.81
N ARG A 506 13.41 -24.55 12.80
CA ARG A 506 14.72 -24.16 13.34
C ARG A 506 15.81 -24.56 12.36
N ASN A 507 16.77 -23.65 12.13
CA ASN A 507 17.85 -23.83 11.15
C ASN A 507 17.33 -24.23 9.76
N ASP A 508 16.25 -23.57 9.32
CA ASP A 508 15.55 -23.86 8.06
C ASP A 508 16.32 -23.36 6.83
N ILE A 509 17.41 -24.06 6.51
CA ILE A 509 18.29 -23.78 5.38
C ILE A 509 18.89 -25.06 4.80
N SER A 510 18.96 -25.11 3.47
CA SER A 510 19.58 -26.18 2.71
C SER A 510 20.44 -25.64 1.57
N VAL A 511 21.53 -26.34 1.27
CA VAL A 511 22.36 -26.11 0.07
C VAL A 511 22.19 -27.31 -0.85
N ILE A 512 21.79 -27.05 -2.09
CA ILE A 512 21.62 -28.08 -3.11
C ILE A 512 22.76 -27.97 -4.11
N LEU A 513 23.46 -29.07 -4.34
CA LEU A 513 24.46 -29.23 -5.39
C LEU A 513 23.81 -29.81 -6.65
N SER A 514 24.03 -29.14 -7.79
CA SER A 514 23.66 -29.66 -9.10
C SER A 514 24.71 -30.63 -9.64
N GLU A 515 24.26 -31.60 -10.44
CA GLU A 515 25.12 -32.55 -11.16
C GLU A 515 26.01 -31.85 -12.19
N THR A 516 25.49 -30.82 -12.86
CA THR A 516 26.20 -30.09 -13.91
C THR A 516 26.41 -28.62 -13.53
N ARG A 517 27.39 -28.00 -14.19
CA ARG A 517 27.73 -26.59 -13.96
C ARG A 517 26.67 -25.68 -14.58
N PHE A 518 26.19 -24.70 -13.83
CA PHE A 518 25.30 -23.65 -14.33
C PHE A 518 26.01 -22.77 -15.36
N GLU A 519 25.33 -22.55 -16.48
CA GLU A 519 25.77 -21.70 -17.58
C GLU A 519 25.42 -20.23 -17.32
N PHE A 520 26.26 -19.55 -16.54
CA PHE A 520 26.05 -18.13 -16.30
C PHE A 520 26.21 -17.28 -17.56
N ASN A 521 25.27 -16.36 -17.74
CA ASN A 521 25.22 -15.35 -18.80
C ASN A 521 24.63 -14.06 -18.18
N ASP A 522 24.09 -13.13 -18.96
CA ASP A 522 23.49 -11.89 -18.43
C ASP A 522 22.13 -12.12 -17.74
N PHE A 523 21.48 -13.25 -17.98
CA PHE A 523 20.12 -13.56 -17.54
C PHE A 523 20.06 -14.72 -16.53
N VAL A 524 21.17 -15.42 -16.31
CA VAL A 524 21.35 -16.46 -15.29
C VAL A 524 22.69 -16.24 -14.57
N GLY A 525 22.68 -16.11 -13.25
CA GLY A 525 23.87 -15.76 -12.49
C GLY A 525 23.70 -15.80 -10.98
N PRO A 526 24.76 -15.61 -10.17
CA PRO A 526 24.65 -15.74 -8.73
C PRO A 526 24.21 -14.42 -8.06
N ALA A 527 23.51 -14.53 -6.93
CA ALA A 527 23.40 -13.43 -5.97
C ALA A 527 24.78 -13.12 -5.38
N CYS A 528 24.99 -11.90 -4.89
CA CYS A 528 26.12 -11.66 -4.02
C CYS A 528 25.85 -12.30 -2.65
N MET A 529 26.89 -12.80 -2.01
CA MET A 529 26.84 -13.40 -0.68
C MET A 529 27.32 -12.38 0.36
N PRO A 530 26.75 -12.41 1.57
CA PRO A 530 27.12 -11.50 2.64
C PRO A 530 28.55 -11.80 3.13
N THR A 531 29.14 -10.80 3.77
CA THR A 531 30.44 -10.87 4.42
C THR A 531 30.34 -11.32 5.87
N GLY A 532 29.14 -11.25 6.48
CA GLY A 532 28.87 -11.60 7.87
C GLY A 532 28.74 -10.39 8.79
N ALA A 533 28.96 -9.18 8.27
CA ALA A 533 28.96 -7.93 9.04
C ALA A 533 27.82 -6.97 8.65
N GLU A 534 26.94 -7.38 7.75
CA GLU A 534 25.85 -6.55 7.25
C GLU A 534 24.77 -6.34 8.33
N GLU A 535 24.44 -5.07 8.60
CA GLU A 535 23.33 -4.69 9.47
C GLU A 535 22.10 -4.35 8.62
N ILE A 536 21.07 -5.19 8.68
CA ILE A 536 19.93 -5.12 7.76
C ILE A 536 18.62 -4.68 8.43
N VAL A 537 18.58 -4.53 9.76
CA VAL A 537 17.39 -4.05 10.48
C VAL A 537 17.07 -2.62 10.04
N GLY A 538 15.80 -2.35 9.74
CA GLY A 538 15.36 -1.07 9.17
C GLY A 538 15.62 -0.92 7.66
N SER A 539 16.28 -1.89 7.01
CA SER A 539 16.42 -1.91 5.55
C SER A 539 15.18 -2.48 4.87
N LYS A 540 15.05 -2.21 3.57
CA LYS A 540 14.08 -2.88 2.68
C LYS A 540 14.73 -4.04 1.97
N LEU A 541 14.08 -5.20 2.00
CA LEU A 541 14.50 -6.38 1.25
C LEU A 541 13.55 -6.63 0.09
N LYS A 542 14.12 -7.03 -1.05
CA LYS A 542 13.36 -7.45 -2.21
C LYS A 542 13.15 -8.96 -2.17
N VAL A 543 11.90 -9.39 -2.14
CA VAL A 543 11.51 -10.79 -2.17
C VAL A 543 11.08 -11.16 -3.58
N LEU A 544 11.44 -12.36 -4.04
CA LEU A 544 11.08 -12.89 -5.36
C LEU A 544 10.44 -14.28 -5.21
N GLY A 545 9.42 -14.57 -6.03
CA GLY A 545 8.86 -15.92 -6.08
C GLY A 545 7.61 -16.10 -6.96
N TRP A 546 7.19 -17.35 -7.09
CA TRP A 546 6.00 -17.80 -7.85
C TRP A 546 4.88 -18.29 -6.94
N GLY A 547 4.97 -17.99 -5.65
CA GLY A 547 4.00 -18.40 -4.64
C GLY A 547 2.60 -17.87 -4.90
N ARG A 548 1.67 -18.31 -4.07
CA ARG A 548 0.26 -17.90 -4.16
C ARG A 548 0.11 -16.40 -3.98
N LEU A 549 -0.82 -15.81 -4.72
CA LEU A 549 -1.14 -14.38 -4.59
C LEU A 549 -2.07 -14.09 -3.40
N SER A 550 -2.63 -15.13 -2.78
CA SER A 550 -3.42 -15.09 -1.56
C SER A 550 -3.43 -16.48 -0.90
N ILE A 551 -3.83 -16.57 0.37
CA ILE A 551 -3.79 -17.82 1.18
C ILE A 551 -4.41 -19.02 0.45
N ASP A 552 -5.58 -18.82 -0.17
CA ASP A 552 -6.32 -19.84 -0.94
C ASP A 552 -6.31 -19.61 -2.46
N GLY A 553 -5.52 -18.64 -2.93
CA GLY A 553 -5.40 -18.30 -4.34
C GLY A 553 -4.52 -19.27 -5.13
N PRO A 554 -4.59 -19.25 -6.47
CA PRO A 554 -3.64 -19.98 -7.30
C PRO A 554 -2.20 -19.45 -7.10
N ALA A 555 -1.22 -20.34 -7.26
CA ALA A 555 0.17 -19.94 -7.42
C ALA A 555 0.31 -19.02 -8.65
N SER A 556 1.19 -18.02 -8.57
CA SER A 556 1.47 -17.17 -9.72
C SER A 556 2.18 -17.98 -10.81
N THR A 557 1.67 -17.94 -12.03
CA THR A 557 2.38 -18.56 -13.17
C THR A 557 3.61 -17.73 -13.55
N VAL A 558 3.60 -16.43 -13.28
CA VAL A 558 4.68 -15.47 -13.57
C VAL A 558 5.49 -15.14 -12.30
N LEU A 559 6.79 -14.86 -12.45
CA LEU A 559 7.66 -14.50 -11.33
C LEU A 559 7.28 -13.11 -10.79
N MET A 560 7.01 -13.03 -9.49
CA MET A 560 6.63 -11.81 -8.80
C MET A 560 7.79 -11.26 -7.96
N LYS A 561 7.75 -9.94 -7.69
CA LYS A 561 8.64 -9.29 -6.73
C LYS A 561 7.87 -8.42 -5.76
N VAL A 562 8.38 -8.25 -4.54
CA VAL A 562 7.85 -7.31 -3.55
C VAL A 562 8.96 -6.75 -2.65
N ASN A 563 8.75 -5.59 -2.04
CA ASN A 563 9.64 -5.03 -1.02
C ASN A 563 9.00 -5.24 0.36
N LEU A 564 9.75 -5.79 1.31
CA LEU A 564 9.36 -5.92 2.72
C LEU A 564 10.37 -5.20 3.62
N ASN A 565 9.90 -4.63 4.72
CA ASN A 565 10.77 -3.97 5.70
C ASN A 565 11.34 -5.00 6.67
N VAL A 566 12.64 -4.93 6.97
CA VAL A 566 13.24 -5.68 8.07
C VAL A 566 12.90 -5.00 9.37
N VAL A 567 12.24 -5.72 10.26
CA VAL A 567 11.85 -5.24 11.58
C VAL A 567 12.60 -6.02 12.68
N PRO A 568 12.68 -5.49 13.91
CA PRO A 568 13.27 -6.22 15.03
C PRO A 568 12.65 -7.62 15.20
N ILE A 569 13.48 -8.62 15.50
CA ILE A 569 13.07 -10.03 15.58
C ILE A 569 12.01 -10.28 16.67
N GLU A 570 11.96 -9.40 17.67
CA GLU A 570 10.97 -9.38 18.75
C GLU A 570 9.55 -9.17 18.22
N GLN A 571 9.38 -8.51 17.06
CA GLN A 571 8.05 -8.39 16.45
C GLN A 571 7.52 -9.74 16.00
N CYS A 572 8.38 -10.58 15.40
CA CYS A 572 8.02 -11.95 15.08
C CYS A 572 7.84 -12.78 16.37
N ALA A 573 8.67 -12.60 17.38
CA ALA A 573 8.55 -13.35 18.65
C ALA A 573 7.23 -13.09 19.42
N LYS A 574 6.54 -11.98 19.14
CA LYS A 574 5.19 -11.71 19.66
C LYS A 574 4.09 -12.55 18.97
N VAL A 575 4.37 -13.05 17.77
CA VAL A 575 3.41 -13.77 16.92
C VAL A 575 3.71 -15.27 16.87
N TYR A 576 4.98 -15.65 16.93
CA TYR A 576 5.44 -17.03 16.83
C TYR A 576 6.15 -17.47 18.12
N ASP A 577 5.60 -18.49 18.79
CA ASP A 577 6.11 -19.02 20.06
C ASP A 577 7.55 -19.60 20.02
N ARG A 578 8.14 -19.75 18.83
CA ARG A 578 9.42 -20.46 18.61
C ARG A 578 10.48 -19.64 17.87
N VAL A 579 10.35 -18.33 17.86
CA VAL A 579 11.37 -17.43 17.33
C VAL A 579 12.51 -17.27 18.33
N ASN A 580 13.74 -17.44 17.87
CA ASN A 580 14.93 -17.22 18.69
C ASN A 580 15.31 -15.73 18.66
N THR A 581 15.15 -15.05 19.79
CA THR A 581 15.54 -13.64 19.95
C THR A 581 16.97 -13.46 20.48
N THR A 582 17.64 -14.54 20.88
CA THR A 582 18.98 -14.51 21.48
C THR A 582 20.10 -14.69 20.47
N GLU A 583 19.86 -15.47 19.41
CA GLU A 583 20.78 -15.68 18.32
C GLU A 583 20.16 -15.15 17.04
N ALA A 584 20.94 -14.43 16.23
CA ALA A 584 20.49 -13.84 14.97
C ALA A 584 20.29 -14.88 13.84
N LYS A 585 19.74 -16.06 14.15
CA LYS A 585 19.45 -17.15 13.19
C LYS A 585 18.31 -16.81 12.22
N GLN A 586 17.44 -15.88 12.61
CA GLN A 586 16.22 -15.52 11.90
C GLN A 586 16.14 -14.01 11.66
N VAL A 587 15.45 -13.62 10.58
CA VAL A 587 15.16 -12.23 10.21
C VAL A 587 13.65 -12.05 10.17
N CYS A 588 13.16 -11.01 10.83
CA CYS A 588 11.75 -10.66 10.81
C CYS A 588 11.49 -9.61 9.71
N THR A 589 10.49 -9.85 8.88
CA THR A 589 10.02 -8.86 7.90
C THR A 589 8.56 -8.54 8.13
N HIS A 590 8.17 -7.31 7.83
CA HIS A 590 6.78 -6.90 7.94
C HIS A 590 6.43 -5.88 6.86
N HIS A 591 5.19 -5.97 6.37
CA HIS A 591 4.55 -4.97 5.56
C HIS A 591 3.03 -5.05 5.78
N PRO A 592 2.30 -3.93 5.85
CA PRO A 592 0.87 -3.93 6.20
C PRO A 592 -0.03 -4.69 5.22
N SER A 593 0.31 -4.69 3.93
CA SER A 593 -0.52 -5.26 2.85
C SER A 593 0.23 -6.17 1.87
N LYS A 594 1.44 -6.63 2.20
CA LYS A 594 2.28 -7.43 1.30
C LYS A 594 3.06 -8.46 2.11
N ASP A 595 3.25 -9.64 1.55
CA ASP A 595 4.04 -10.70 2.18
C ASP A 595 4.54 -11.71 1.12
N ALA A 596 5.44 -12.60 1.53
CA ALA A 596 5.72 -13.85 0.82
C ALA A 596 4.64 -14.88 1.18
N CYS A 597 4.27 -15.74 0.23
CA CYS A 597 3.19 -16.70 0.43
C CYS A 597 3.64 -18.14 0.12
N GLN A 598 2.69 -19.08 0.23
CA GLN A 598 2.94 -20.49 -0.05
C GLN A 598 3.50 -20.68 -1.47
N GLY A 599 4.66 -21.33 -1.57
CA GLY A 599 5.40 -21.52 -2.83
C GLY A 599 6.56 -20.53 -3.03
N ASP A 600 6.66 -19.46 -2.23
CA ASP A 600 7.84 -18.58 -2.18
C ASP A 600 8.93 -19.10 -1.24
N SER A 601 8.61 -20.10 -0.40
CA SER A 601 9.53 -20.72 0.56
C SER A 601 10.89 -21.07 -0.06
N GLY A 602 11.97 -20.72 0.63
CA GLY A 602 13.34 -20.87 0.15
C GLY A 602 13.79 -19.84 -0.89
N GLY A 603 12.87 -19.01 -1.40
CA GLY A 603 13.16 -17.89 -2.29
C GLY A 603 14.00 -16.79 -1.62
N PRO A 604 14.64 -15.93 -2.43
CA PRO A 604 15.57 -14.93 -1.93
C PRO A 604 14.87 -13.74 -1.26
N LEU A 605 15.45 -13.25 -0.16
CA LEU A 605 15.30 -11.87 0.30
C LEU A 605 16.61 -11.13 0.04
N LEU A 606 16.58 -10.25 -0.96
CA LEU A 606 17.73 -9.55 -1.49
C LEU A 606 17.85 -8.15 -0.87
N TRP A 607 18.98 -7.88 -0.26
CA TRP A 607 19.38 -6.54 0.16
C TRP A 607 20.20 -5.86 -0.93
N LEU A 608 19.93 -4.59 -1.19
CA LEU A 608 20.76 -3.80 -2.11
C LEU A 608 21.93 -3.17 -1.33
N ASP A 609 23.13 -3.67 -1.56
CA ASP A 609 24.33 -3.05 -1.01
C ASP A 609 24.68 -1.79 -1.81
N ARG A 610 24.52 -0.61 -1.18
CA ARG A 610 24.76 0.69 -1.83
C ARG A 610 26.21 0.88 -2.28
N GLU A 611 27.18 0.27 -1.59
CA GLU A 611 28.59 0.45 -1.98
C GLU A 611 28.93 -0.35 -3.23
N THR A 612 28.31 -1.50 -3.46
CA THR A 612 28.53 -2.30 -4.67
C THR A 612 27.47 -2.06 -5.75
N ASN A 613 26.36 -1.44 -5.37
CA ASN A 613 25.11 -1.38 -6.14
C ASN A 613 24.72 -2.76 -6.67
N ARG A 614 24.78 -3.78 -5.82
CA ARG A 614 24.43 -5.17 -6.15
C ARG A 614 23.51 -5.77 -5.10
N TYR A 615 22.67 -6.70 -5.55
CA TYR A 615 21.78 -7.47 -4.70
C TYR A 615 22.54 -8.61 -4.01
N THR A 616 22.53 -8.57 -2.69
CA THR A 616 23.12 -9.55 -1.78
C THR A 616 22.02 -10.37 -1.13
N LEU A 617 22.17 -11.69 -1.13
CA LEU A 617 21.25 -12.62 -0.45
C LEU A 617 21.48 -12.54 1.06
N VAL A 618 20.55 -11.92 1.80
CA VAL A 618 20.69 -11.75 3.25
C VAL A 618 19.71 -12.58 4.06
N ALA A 619 18.60 -13.00 3.46
CA ALA A 619 17.67 -13.94 4.07
C ALA A 619 17.01 -14.85 3.01
N ALA A 620 16.42 -15.96 3.46
CA ALA A 620 15.61 -16.85 2.64
C ALA A 620 14.22 -17.04 3.27
N VAL A 621 13.17 -17.08 2.45
CA VAL A 621 11.77 -17.20 2.91
C VAL A 621 11.62 -18.51 3.70
N SER A 622 11.08 -18.44 4.93
CA SER A 622 10.85 -19.62 5.78
C SER A 622 9.36 -19.84 6.07
N HIS A 623 8.77 -19.08 6.99
CA HIS A 623 7.37 -19.29 7.40
C HIS A 623 6.68 -17.99 7.85
N GLY A 624 5.35 -17.98 7.68
CA GLY A 624 4.47 -16.87 8.04
C GLY A 624 3.06 -17.34 8.38
N ILE A 625 2.26 -16.51 9.05
CA ILE A 625 0.82 -16.70 9.24
C ILE A 625 0.08 -15.86 8.19
N GLY A 626 -0.71 -16.53 7.36
CA GLY A 626 -1.43 -15.89 6.29
C GLY A 626 -0.52 -15.40 5.16
N CYS A 627 -1.08 -14.58 4.25
CA CYS A 627 -0.35 -13.91 3.19
C CYS A 627 -0.91 -12.50 3.03
N ALA A 628 -0.08 -11.48 3.24
CA ALA A 628 -0.46 -10.06 3.11
C ALA A 628 -1.58 -9.58 4.05
N GLU A 629 -1.74 -10.23 5.21
CA GLU A 629 -2.71 -9.88 6.26
C GLU A 629 -2.14 -8.94 7.35
N GLY A 630 -0.96 -8.35 7.11
CA GLY A 630 -0.30 -7.45 8.05
C GLY A 630 0.45 -8.15 9.19
N HIS A 631 0.55 -9.48 9.19
CA HIS A 631 1.41 -10.19 10.13
C HIS A 631 2.89 -10.09 9.73
N PRO A 632 3.83 -10.03 10.69
CA PRO A 632 5.25 -10.19 10.39
C PRO A 632 5.57 -11.64 9.98
N ALA A 633 6.54 -11.83 9.10
CA ALA A 633 7.00 -13.11 8.60
C ALA A 633 8.43 -13.42 9.07
N VAL A 634 8.70 -14.70 9.34
CA VAL A 634 10.00 -15.20 9.80
C VAL A 634 10.77 -15.77 8.61
N ASN A 635 11.99 -15.28 8.42
CA ASN A 635 12.90 -15.70 7.36
C ASN A 635 14.21 -16.22 7.97
N THR A 636 14.91 -17.09 7.25
CA THR A 636 16.21 -17.62 7.70
C THR A 636 17.32 -16.60 7.42
N ASN A 637 18.14 -16.26 8.42
CA ASN A 637 19.21 -15.27 8.29
C ASN A 637 20.47 -15.84 7.59
N ILE A 638 20.65 -15.54 6.30
CA ILE A 638 21.80 -16.03 5.53
C ILE A 638 23.12 -15.44 6.01
N ILE A 639 23.11 -14.24 6.59
CA ILE A 639 24.30 -13.59 7.16
C ILE A 639 24.87 -14.47 8.29
N TYR A 640 24.00 -15.00 9.15
CA TYR A 640 24.38 -15.90 10.23
C TYR A 640 24.94 -17.24 9.73
N TYR A 641 24.33 -17.83 8.70
CA TYR A 641 24.72 -19.14 8.18
C TYR A 641 25.87 -19.12 7.15
N ILE A 642 26.49 -17.96 6.91
CA ILE A 642 27.48 -17.82 5.82
C ILE A 642 28.66 -18.80 5.95
N ASP A 643 29.13 -19.04 7.18
CA ASP A 643 30.24 -19.96 7.44
C ASP A 643 29.85 -21.42 7.18
N TRP A 644 28.64 -21.80 7.59
CA TRP A 644 28.09 -23.13 7.29
C TRP A 644 27.93 -23.32 5.78
N ILE A 645 27.34 -22.34 5.07
CA ILE A 645 27.19 -22.39 3.61
C ILE A 645 28.56 -22.57 2.93
N GLN A 646 29.57 -21.78 3.32
CA GLN A 646 30.91 -21.89 2.76
C GLN A 646 31.59 -23.22 3.09
N LYS A 647 31.36 -23.78 4.27
CA LYS A 647 31.84 -25.12 4.64
C LYS A 647 31.20 -26.17 3.73
N THR A 648 29.87 -26.16 3.61
CA THR A 648 29.13 -27.09 2.75
C THR A 648 29.60 -27.03 1.30
N ILE A 649 29.74 -25.82 0.72
CA ILE A 649 30.28 -25.63 -0.64
C ILE A 649 31.66 -26.28 -0.79
N ARG A 650 32.55 -26.08 0.19
CA ARG A 650 33.92 -26.65 0.13
C ARG A 650 33.91 -28.17 0.20
N GLU A 651 33.00 -28.76 0.96
CA GLU A 651 32.89 -30.21 1.14
C GLU A 651 32.26 -30.90 -0.09
N THR A 652 31.22 -30.31 -0.67
CA THR A 652 30.47 -30.91 -1.79
C THR A 652 31.10 -30.61 -3.15
N LYS A 653 31.70 -29.41 -3.32
CA LYS A 653 32.35 -28.99 -4.57
C LYS A 653 33.44 -27.92 -4.31
N PRO A 654 34.70 -28.32 -4.08
CA PRO A 654 35.82 -27.41 -3.74
C PRO A 654 36.08 -26.26 -4.74
N GLU A 655 35.67 -26.40 -6.01
CA GLU A 655 35.77 -25.37 -7.03
C GLU A 655 34.67 -24.30 -6.92
N GLY A 656 33.64 -24.57 -6.10
CA GLY A 656 32.58 -23.63 -5.77
C GLY A 656 33.14 -22.44 -5.00
N ARG A 657 33.02 -21.25 -5.60
CA ARG A 657 33.40 -19.98 -4.97
C ARG A 657 32.19 -19.06 -4.94
N ILE A 658 31.92 -18.50 -3.76
CA ILE A 658 30.90 -17.47 -3.59
C ILE A 658 31.39 -16.13 -4.15
N CYS A 659 30.47 -15.34 -4.66
CA CYS A 659 30.74 -13.95 -5.01
C CYS A 659 30.35 -13.04 -3.85
N LYS A 660 31.26 -12.19 -3.38
CA LYS A 660 31.01 -11.23 -2.31
C LYS A 660 31.72 -9.91 -2.58
N LYS A 661 31.36 -8.90 -1.81
CA LYS A 661 32.03 -7.60 -1.76
C LYS A 661 33.52 -7.75 -1.42
N LYS A 662 34.36 -6.92 -2.03
CA LYS A 662 35.78 -6.80 -1.65
C LYS A 662 35.93 -5.87 -0.45
N ASP A 663 36.84 -6.22 0.44
CA ASP A 663 37.20 -5.42 1.61
C ASP A 663 37.73 -4.03 1.24
#